data_AF-A0A917PP01-F1
#
_entry.id   AF-A0A917PP01-F1
#
_cell.length_a   1.000
_cell.length_b   1.000
_cell.length_c   1.000
_cell.angle_alpha   90.00
_cell.angle_beta   90.00
_cell.angle_gamma   90.00
#
_symmetry.space_group_name_H-M   'P 1'
#
loop_
_entity.id
_entity.type
_entity.pdbx_description
1 polymer ?
#
loop_
_entity_poly.entity_id
_entity_poly.type
_entity_poly.pdbx_seq_one_letter_code
_entity_poly.pdbx_strand_id
1 'polypeptide(L)'
;MYVRDLSGNEYAAQLTYTWEGELNSNQQFSATILPSKVNRQFIHDIAEMWVIADHDGTEYKIIYSKRQGTGDLLKVDIKAIPLFFDDFDTQRIYERYDTHMTDVEYFSLVFNGSGYNYILNGTFYAQDFEGLGDGVTRLSMFQKGLERYKAEFRISGNTIYLENQIGRDTQFQYRYKLNASNIVQEIDAAEMYTYAKGYGDYEEGGNEDAENNAGLIREYTSPLADIIGIREAPPIKNGSITTVETMDEQLQILVDESLKISVSADIHDLRKQGYALAQPQLGDRTFLIDERIGLDEEVRVVNMSVTKNWEGEVTALNLTFGSQGLAKRYQSNLQAATDSINQLLEGKIKLPYSVLDNAVAEATEALQSAQTELKFSDNGILAVDKNDPNLVTLFNSAGLGVSDDGGATFKNAITGMGINASVVTTGSLDANRVRISAYNGIQTIGINDSGFQSLDSNGNTRIHLGIRDLAGKGQSDPATIRFFSGNGDISAGVGMNVNDHFIIGSDSNAVSMELHSGQNTLYYAQQHRFVMDDGSRYWKLTSRYDSDGSQHPIIEPDTSGKGYVGVSSARLWRVHTNHIHYVYKHEESTRSRKTNITDMNPSDFQAIFDEINLKSFNRIINSGDGSYVDNVLSYGQIAEDSPDEITDSDKKSINEGNYIAVIAGALKYQQQRIDNLENKLEVS
;
A
#
# COMPACT_ATOMS: atom_id res chain seq x y z
N MET A 1 1.91 35.10 26.57
CA MET A 1 2.32 35.71 25.28
C MET A 1 3.74 36.26 25.33
N TYR A 2 4.46 36.09 24.23
CA TYR A 2 5.74 36.74 23.92
C TYR A 2 5.80 37.05 22.42
N VAL A 3 6.70 37.94 22.02
CA VAL A 3 7.14 38.08 20.62
C VAL A 3 8.61 37.68 20.54
N ARG A 4 8.98 36.88 19.54
CA ARG A 4 10.35 36.47 19.24
C ARG A 4 10.83 37.15 17.96
N ASP A 5 11.99 37.79 18.01
CA ASP A 5 12.60 38.41 16.83
C ASP A 5 13.32 37.39 15.92
N LEU A 6 13.79 37.87 14.76
CA LEU A 6 14.53 37.06 13.79
C LEU A 6 15.92 36.61 14.26
N SER A 7 16.42 37.15 15.38
CA SER A 7 17.67 36.72 16.04
C SER A 7 17.43 35.73 17.18
N GLY A 8 16.16 35.40 17.47
CA GLY A 8 15.77 34.49 18.55
C GLY A 8 15.61 35.15 19.93
N ASN A 9 15.66 36.49 20.03
CA ASN A 9 15.40 37.17 21.31
C ASN A 9 13.91 37.21 21.59
N GLU A 10 13.51 36.87 22.83
CA GLU A 10 12.11 36.87 23.27
C GLU A 10 11.78 38.07 24.15
N TYR A 11 10.66 38.71 23.86
CA TYR A 11 10.13 39.86 24.57
C TYR A 11 8.73 39.53 25.08
N ALA A 12 8.46 39.77 26.37
CA ALA A 12 7.10 39.63 26.90
C ALA A 12 6.13 40.60 26.21
N ALA A 13 4.90 40.16 25.94
CA ALA A 13 3.90 40.96 25.22
C ALA A 13 2.63 41.17 26.06
N GLN A 14 2.13 42.40 26.11
CA GLN A 14 0.84 42.75 26.75
C GLN A 14 -0.09 43.39 25.73
N LEU A 15 -1.06 42.65 25.21
CA LEU A 15 -1.98 43.11 24.18
C LEU A 15 -3.32 42.37 24.27
N THR A 16 -4.36 42.95 23.68
CA THR A 16 -5.60 42.23 23.38
C THR A 16 -5.50 41.74 21.94
N TYR A 17 -5.89 40.49 21.70
CA TYR A 17 -5.92 39.89 20.37
C TYR A 17 -7.27 39.24 20.08
N THR A 18 -7.60 39.16 18.81
CA THR A 18 -8.68 38.35 18.29
C THR A 18 -8.07 37.22 17.49
N TRP A 19 -8.32 35.99 17.94
CA TRP A 19 -8.11 34.77 17.16
C TRP A 19 -9.38 34.51 16.36
N GLU A 20 -9.24 34.25 15.08
CA GLU A 20 -10.32 33.87 14.18
C GLU A 20 -9.94 32.55 13.53
N GLY A 21 -10.82 31.57 13.60
CA GLY A 21 -10.61 30.26 13.00
C GLY A 21 -11.88 29.74 12.37
N GLU A 22 -11.72 28.98 11.31
CA GLU A 22 -12.80 28.37 10.55
C GLU A 22 -12.48 26.89 10.30
N LEU A 23 -13.52 26.06 10.28
CA LEU A 23 -13.43 24.62 10.14
C LEU A 23 -12.67 24.26 8.86
N ASN A 24 -11.60 23.49 8.99
CA ASN A 24 -10.69 23.12 7.90
C ASN A 24 -10.09 24.29 7.11
N SER A 25 -10.08 25.49 7.65
CA SER A 25 -9.68 26.71 6.97
C SER A 25 -8.52 27.38 7.70
N ASN A 26 -8.11 28.54 7.21
CA ASN A 26 -6.96 29.26 7.74
C ASN A 26 -7.31 29.88 9.11
N GLN A 27 -6.36 29.86 10.04
CA GLN A 27 -6.50 30.54 11.33
C GLN A 27 -5.74 31.86 11.30
N GLN A 28 -6.33 32.93 11.84
CA GLN A 28 -5.75 34.26 11.87
C GLN A 28 -5.66 34.77 13.31
N PHE A 29 -4.49 35.23 13.71
CA PHE A 29 -4.28 36.03 14.90
C PHE A 29 -4.21 37.51 14.49
N SER A 30 -4.98 38.38 15.15
CA SER A 30 -4.93 39.82 14.91
C SER A 30 -4.86 40.60 16.22
N ALA A 31 -4.05 41.66 16.26
CA ALA A 31 -3.87 42.46 17.47
C ALA A 31 -3.51 43.92 17.17
N THR A 32 -3.91 44.81 18.07
CA THR A 32 -3.37 46.16 18.16
C THR A 32 -2.35 46.22 19.31
N ILE A 33 -1.09 46.49 18.98
CA ILE A 33 -0.02 46.71 19.95
C ILE A 33 0.01 48.19 20.32
N LEU A 34 -0.14 48.47 21.61
CA LEU A 34 -0.06 49.80 22.21
C LEU A 34 1.23 49.95 23.05
N PRO A 35 1.78 51.17 23.23
CA PRO A 35 3.10 51.38 23.82
C PRO A 35 3.08 51.37 25.36
N SER A 36 2.78 50.20 25.94
CA SER A 36 2.85 49.91 27.38
C SER A 36 4.30 49.88 27.90
N LYS A 37 4.49 49.83 29.22
CA LYS A 37 5.81 49.69 29.85
C LYS A 37 6.55 48.42 29.39
N VAL A 38 5.81 47.35 29.09
CA VAL A 38 6.32 46.10 28.56
C VAL A 38 6.59 46.22 27.07
N ASN A 39 5.59 46.62 26.28
CA ASN A 39 5.67 46.62 24.82
C ASN A 39 6.71 47.59 24.25
N ARG A 40 7.05 48.67 24.97
CA ARG A 40 8.12 49.62 24.57
C ARG A 40 9.48 48.97 24.33
N GLN A 41 9.71 47.75 24.82
CA GLN A 41 10.94 47.00 24.58
C GLN A 41 11.09 46.50 23.12
N PHE A 42 9.97 46.35 22.38
CA PHE A 42 9.98 45.78 21.04
C PHE A 42 9.08 46.51 20.01
N ILE A 43 8.11 47.34 20.44
CA ILE A 43 7.12 47.96 19.55
C ILE A 43 7.71 48.86 18.44
N HIS A 44 8.93 49.38 18.64
CA HIS A 44 9.64 50.15 17.60
C HIS A 44 10.30 49.26 16.55
N ASP A 45 10.67 48.04 16.91
CA ASP A 45 11.49 47.12 16.10
C ASP A 45 10.66 45.98 15.49
N ILE A 46 9.46 45.72 16.03
CA ILE A 46 8.56 44.66 15.56
C ILE A 46 8.28 44.79 14.06
N ALA A 47 8.57 43.71 13.33
CA ALA A 47 8.45 43.66 11.89
C ALA A 47 7.68 42.40 11.46
N GLU A 48 7.45 42.31 10.15
CA GLU A 48 7.05 41.08 9.49
C GLU A 48 8.08 39.96 9.76
N MET A 49 7.63 38.71 9.63
CA MET A 49 8.36 37.47 9.91
C MET A 49 8.77 37.23 11.38
N TRP A 50 8.53 38.17 12.29
CA TRP A 50 8.63 37.91 13.74
C TRP A 50 7.55 36.91 14.18
N VAL A 51 7.80 36.19 15.28
CA VAL A 51 6.85 35.20 15.82
C VAL A 51 6.15 35.78 17.04
N ILE A 52 4.84 35.64 17.14
CA ILE A 52 4.06 35.95 18.35
C ILE A 52 3.43 34.67 18.89
N ALA A 53 3.55 34.44 20.20
CA ALA A 53 2.93 33.33 20.89
C ALA A 53 1.74 33.80 21.74
N ASP A 54 0.64 33.05 21.71
CA ASP A 54 -0.59 33.35 22.45
C ASP A 54 -0.52 32.98 23.96
N HIS A 55 -1.66 32.73 24.60
CA HIS A 55 -1.73 32.23 25.99
C HIS A 55 -1.69 30.71 26.09
N ASP A 56 -2.08 30.03 25.01
CA ASP A 56 -2.23 28.58 24.94
C ASP A 56 -0.92 27.91 24.46
N GLY A 57 0.06 28.72 24.02
CA GLY A 57 1.40 28.31 23.60
C GLY A 57 1.55 28.17 22.08
N THR A 58 0.53 28.57 21.30
CA THR A 58 0.56 28.51 19.84
C THR A 58 1.40 29.65 19.29
N GLU A 59 2.37 29.33 18.44
CA GLU A 59 3.22 30.30 17.75
C GLU A 59 2.65 30.69 16.38
N TYR A 60 2.60 31.99 16.09
CA TYR A 60 2.09 32.57 14.85
C TYR A 60 3.16 33.46 14.17
N LYS A 61 3.31 33.37 12.85
CA LYS A 61 4.16 34.26 12.04
C LYS A 61 3.44 35.57 11.74
N ILE A 62 4.03 36.71 12.08
CA ILE A 62 3.51 38.04 11.70
C ILE A 62 3.74 38.25 10.20
N ILE A 63 2.68 38.17 9.40
CA ILE A 63 2.74 38.37 7.93
C ILE A 63 2.40 39.79 7.50
N TYR A 64 1.86 40.61 8.40
CA TYR A 64 1.46 41.99 8.12
C TYR A 64 1.64 42.87 9.36
N SER A 65 2.31 44.02 9.18
CA SER A 65 2.31 45.09 10.18
C SER A 65 1.86 46.43 9.57
N LYS A 66 1.15 47.22 10.36
CA LYS A 66 0.73 48.58 10.02
C LYS A 66 1.01 49.52 11.18
N ARG A 67 1.95 50.42 10.98
CA ARG A 67 2.39 51.40 11.97
C ARG A 67 1.59 52.71 11.82
N GLN A 68 1.05 53.22 12.92
CA GLN A 68 0.29 54.47 12.97
C GLN A 68 0.70 55.33 14.17
N GLY A 69 1.09 56.58 13.92
CA GLY A 69 1.24 57.58 14.98
C GLY A 69 -0.13 58.08 15.45
N THR A 70 -0.35 58.09 16.77
CA THR A 70 -1.57 58.61 17.41
C THR A 70 -1.17 59.53 18.55
N GLY A 71 -1.14 60.85 18.29
CA GLY A 71 -0.45 61.80 19.17
C GLY A 71 1.05 61.50 19.20
N ASP A 72 1.65 61.53 20.40
CA ASP A 72 3.06 61.21 20.63
C ASP A 72 3.34 59.68 20.73
N LEU A 73 2.34 58.83 20.48
CA LEU A 73 2.40 57.39 20.72
C LEU A 73 2.35 56.59 19.41
N LEU A 74 3.20 55.56 19.31
CA LEU A 74 3.18 54.57 18.24
C LEU A 74 2.14 53.48 18.55
N LYS A 75 1.21 53.26 17.63
CA LYS A 75 0.33 52.09 17.55
C LYS A 75 0.80 51.19 16.40
N VAL A 76 0.79 49.88 16.58
CA VAL A 76 1.05 48.90 15.50
C VAL A 76 -0.09 47.90 15.44
N ASP A 77 -0.81 47.87 14.32
CA ASP A 77 -1.76 46.79 14.03
C ASP A 77 -1.00 45.64 13.35
N ILE A 78 -1.17 44.41 13.84
CA ILE A 78 -0.54 43.21 13.27
C ILE A 78 -1.58 42.17 12.86
N LYS A 79 -1.24 41.39 11.83
CA LYS A 79 -1.88 40.10 11.53
C LYS A 79 -0.83 39.01 11.45
N ALA A 80 -1.16 37.84 11.97
CA ALA A 80 -0.31 36.67 12.00
C ALA A 80 -1.12 35.40 11.67
N ILE A 81 -0.45 34.38 11.14
CA ILE A 81 -0.99 33.05 10.87
C ILE A 81 -0.19 32.00 11.66
N PRO A 82 -0.75 30.85 12.07
CA PRO A 82 0.02 29.82 12.77
C PRO A 82 1.29 29.44 11.97
N LEU A 83 2.40 29.21 12.67
CA LEU A 83 3.68 28.82 12.01
C LEU A 83 3.51 27.67 11.02
N PHE A 84 2.65 26.70 11.35
CA PHE A 84 2.30 25.58 10.50
C PHE A 84 1.96 25.99 9.05
N PHE A 85 1.11 27.00 8.87
CA PHE A 85 0.69 27.44 7.54
C PHE A 85 1.80 28.17 6.77
N ASP A 86 2.61 28.97 7.47
CA ASP A 86 3.76 29.70 6.89
C ASP A 86 4.88 28.72 6.44
N ASP A 87 5.21 27.75 7.29
CA ASP A 87 6.20 26.72 6.99
C ASP A 87 5.71 25.78 5.86
N PHE A 88 4.44 25.35 5.89
CA PHE A 88 3.90 24.48 4.84
C PHE A 88 3.73 25.19 3.49
N ASP A 89 3.46 26.50 3.47
CA ASP A 89 3.33 27.26 2.23
C ASP A 89 4.68 27.72 1.64
N THR A 90 5.76 27.68 2.42
CA THR A 90 7.13 27.91 1.93
C THR A 90 7.86 26.62 1.54
N GLN A 91 7.57 25.49 2.20
CA GLN A 91 8.14 24.18 1.86
C GLN A 91 7.50 23.58 0.59
N ARG A 92 8.29 22.82 -0.18
CA ARG A 92 7.89 22.22 -1.48
C ARG A 92 8.14 20.72 -1.49
N ILE A 93 7.39 20.00 -2.31
CA ILE A 93 7.67 18.61 -2.70
C ILE A 93 7.91 18.63 -4.21
N TYR A 94 9.15 18.38 -4.63
CA TYR A 94 9.56 18.50 -6.03
C TYR A 94 9.35 17.22 -6.82
N GLU A 95 9.42 16.08 -6.13
CA GLU A 95 9.15 14.77 -6.67
C GLU A 95 7.69 14.66 -7.11
N ARG A 96 7.46 14.04 -8.27
CA ARG A 96 6.13 13.71 -8.76
C ARG A 96 5.77 12.28 -8.36
N TYR A 97 4.52 12.08 -7.93
CA TYR A 97 3.95 10.81 -7.56
C TYR A 97 2.66 10.56 -8.35
N ASP A 98 2.59 9.42 -9.02
CA ASP A 98 1.41 8.92 -9.74
C ASP A 98 1.14 7.50 -9.21
N THR A 99 0.45 7.40 -8.08
CA THR A 99 0.26 6.12 -7.37
C THR A 99 -0.99 6.15 -6.49
N HIS A 100 -1.57 4.96 -6.30
CA HIS A 100 -2.47 4.69 -5.20
C HIS A 100 -1.72 4.90 -3.88
N MET A 101 -2.31 5.60 -2.91
CA MET A 101 -1.75 5.78 -1.58
C MET A 101 -2.82 5.54 -0.51
N THR A 102 -2.41 4.94 0.60
CA THR A 102 -3.13 5.06 1.88
C THR A 102 -3.00 6.48 2.45
N ASP A 103 -3.91 6.83 3.35
CA ASP A 103 -3.84 8.01 4.19
C ASP A 103 -2.49 8.13 4.92
N VAL A 104 -2.02 7.03 5.52
CA VAL A 104 -0.73 6.97 6.22
C VAL A 104 0.43 7.28 5.27
N GLU A 105 0.48 6.69 4.07
CA GLU A 105 1.54 6.96 3.09
C GLU A 105 1.50 8.42 2.61
N TYR A 106 0.31 8.94 2.32
CA TYR A 106 0.10 10.30 1.85
C TYR A 106 0.51 11.35 2.88
N PHE A 107 -0.02 11.26 4.11
CA PHE A 107 0.31 12.22 5.15
C PHE A 107 1.75 12.02 5.65
N SER A 108 2.32 10.81 5.60
CA SER A 108 3.76 10.63 5.81
C SER A 108 4.58 11.41 4.77
N LEU A 109 4.25 11.33 3.49
CA LEU A 109 4.93 12.12 2.44
C LEU A 109 4.81 13.63 2.71
N VAL A 110 3.61 14.12 3.03
CA VAL A 110 3.35 15.55 3.27
C VAL A 110 4.09 16.09 4.50
N PHE A 111 4.18 15.31 5.60
CA PHE A 111 4.80 15.76 6.85
C PHE A 111 6.29 15.40 6.97
N ASN A 112 6.83 14.45 6.20
CA ASN A 112 8.23 14.00 6.29
C ASN A 112 9.23 15.15 6.11
N GLY A 113 10.00 15.45 7.16
CA GLY A 113 10.98 16.54 7.15
C GLY A 113 10.38 17.96 7.18
N SER A 114 9.07 18.11 7.44
CA SER A 114 8.44 19.44 7.55
C SER A 114 8.77 20.18 8.84
N GLY A 115 9.19 19.44 9.88
CA GLY A 115 9.30 19.89 11.26
C GLY A 115 8.08 19.56 12.11
N TYR A 116 6.94 19.22 11.50
CA TYR A 116 5.65 18.95 12.16
C TYR A 116 5.33 17.45 12.19
N ASN A 117 4.58 17.03 13.22
CA ASN A 117 4.05 15.66 13.33
C ASN A 117 2.56 15.63 12.99
N TYR A 118 2.03 14.46 12.59
CA TYR A 118 0.61 14.24 12.43
C TYR A 118 0.12 12.99 13.17
N ILE A 119 -1.17 12.95 13.50
CA ILE A 119 -1.86 11.81 14.12
C ILE A 119 -3.18 11.60 13.37
N LEU A 120 -3.44 10.38 12.90
CA LEU A 120 -4.70 9.98 12.27
C LEU A 120 -5.63 9.36 13.32
N ASN A 121 -6.73 10.05 13.62
CA ASN A 121 -7.83 9.60 14.47
C ASN A 121 -9.06 9.32 13.60
N GLY A 122 -9.01 8.26 12.79
CA GLY A 122 -10.08 7.97 11.86
C GLY A 122 -9.88 6.67 11.09
N THR A 123 -10.79 6.40 10.17
CA THR A 123 -10.58 5.40 9.10
C THR A 123 -10.80 6.11 7.78
N PHE A 124 -9.75 6.12 6.97
CA PHE A 124 -9.73 6.77 5.67
C PHE A 124 -9.42 5.72 4.61
N TYR A 125 -10.17 5.71 3.52
CA TYR A 125 -9.95 4.75 2.43
C TYR A 125 -8.88 5.28 1.49
N ALA A 126 -7.95 4.41 1.10
CA ALA A 126 -6.88 4.70 0.14
C ALA A 126 -7.43 5.32 -1.15
N GLN A 127 -6.69 6.27 -1.72
CA GLN A 127 -7.10 7.05 -2.88
C GLN A 127 -6.04 6.99 -3.98
N ASP A 128 -6.50 7.01 -5.23
CA ASP A 128 -5.62 7.24 -6.38
C ASP A 128 -5.24 8.70 -6.50
N PHE A 129 -3.95 8.96 -6.75
CA PHE A 129 -3.42 10.28 -7.03
C PHE A 129 -2.60 10.27 -8.32
N GLU A 130 -2.95 11.17 -9.22
CA GLU A 130 -2.18 11.51 -10.42
C GLU A 130 -1.66 12.95 -10.31
N GLY A 131 -0.47 13.21 -10.83
CA GLY A 131 0.17 14.52 -10.82
C GLY A 131 0.35 15.09 -9.42
N LEU A 132 0.66 14.24 -8.44
CA LEU A 132 0.86 14.66 -7.05
C LEU A 132 2.31 15.15 -6.85
N GLY A 133 2.52 16.27 -6.17
CA GLY A 133 3.85 16.88 -6.04
C GLY A 133 4.16 17.80 -7.24
N ASP A 134 5.30 17.62 -7.90
CA ASP A 134 5.76 18.43 -9.04
C ASP A 134 5.99 19.93 -8.70
N GLY A 135 6.58 20.18 -7.53
CA GLY A 135 7.00 21.53 -7.10
C GLY A 135 5.88 22.37 -6.48
N VAL A 136 4.75 21.77 -6.09
CA VAL A 136 3.70 22.42 -5.31
C VAL A 136 4.08 22.60 -3.82
N THR A 137 3.31 23.45 -3.12
CA THR A 137 3.51 23.71 -1.68
C THR A 137 3.05 22.51 -0.84
N ARG A 138 3.69 22.28 0.32
CA ARG A 138 3.21 21.25 1.26
C ARG A 138 1.83 21.59 1.78
N LEU A 139 1.49 22.87 1.89
CA LEU A 139 0.15 23.32 2.22
C LEU A 139 -0.86 22.87 1.15
N SER A 140 -0.61 23.10 -0.14
CA SER A 140 -1.50 22.66 -1.23
C SER A 140 -1.66 21.13 -1.27
N MET A 141 -0.59 20.37 -0.99
CA MET A 141 -0.66 18.92 -0.82
C MET A 141 -1.50 18.51 0.39
N PHE A 142 -1.33 19.18 1.53
CA PHE A 142 -2.12 18.94 2.74
C PHE A 142 -3.61 19.20 2.47
N GLN A 143 -3.95 20.31 1.83
CA GLN A 143 -5.30 20.68 1.40
C GLN A 143 -5.92 19.61 0.48
N LYS A 144 -5.20 19.17 -0.57
CA LYS A 144 -5.63 18.09 -1.48
C LYS A 144 -5.84 16.76 -0.74
N GLY A 145 -5.06 16.50 0.31
CA GLY A 145 -5.25 15.35 1.20
C GLY A 145 -6.55 15.43 2.01
N LEU A 146 -6.80 16.57 2.67
CA LEU A 146 -8.02 16.81 3.44
C LEU A 146 -9.28 16.63 2.57
N GLU A 147 -9.27 17.19 1.35
CA GLU A 147 -10.38 17.06 0.40
C GLU A 147 -10.58 15.60 -0.04
N ARG A 148 -9.52 14.92 -0.50
CA ARG A 148 -9.62 13.57 -1.08
C ARG A 148 -9.97 12.50 -0.04
N TYR A 149 -9.46 12.61 1.18
CA TYR A 149 -9.79 11.70 2.27
C TYR A 149 -11.05 12.10 3.05
N LYS A 150 -11.70 13.22 2.71
CA LYS A 150 -12.77 13.85 3.52
C LYS A 150 -12.35 14.01 5.00
N ALA A 151 -11.09 14.38 5.22
CA ALA A 151 -10.52 14.55 6.56
C ALA A 151 -10.67 15.99 7.05
N GLU A 152 -10.86 16.13 8.35
CA GLU A 152 -10.83 17.40 9.06
C GLU A 152 -9.59 17.48 9.98
N PHE A 153 -9.13 18.67 10.35
CA PHE A 153 -7.91 18.82 11.16
C PHE A 153 -8.00 19.82 12.31
N ARG A 154 -7.24 19.54 13.36
CA ARG A 154 -6.97 20.48 14.47
C ARG A 154 -5.47 20.55 14.79
N ILE A 155 -4.98 21.76 15.03
CA ILE A 155 -3.57 22.02 15.37
C ILE A 155 -3.44 22.07 16.90
N SER A 156 -2.43 21.39 17.45
CA SER A 156 -2.12 21.41 18.88
C SER A 156 -0.60 21.46 19.06
N GLY A 157 -0.06 22.67 19.20
CA GLY A 157 1.38 22.92 19.15
C GLY A 157 1.96 22.44 17.81
N ASN A 158 2.97 21.58 17.87
CA ASN A 158 3.68 21.07 16.70
C ASN A 158 3.10 19.75 16.13
N THR A 159 1.89 19.36 16.56
CA THR A 159 1.22 18.13 16.12
C THR A 159 -0.17 18.44 15.56
N ILE A 160 -0.44 17.89 14.37
CA ILE A 160 -1.69 18.07 13.63
C ILE A 160 -2.50 16.79 13.77
N TYR A 161 -3.70 16.88 14.33
CA TYR A 161 -4.61 15.75 14.42
C TYR A 161 -5.56 15.79 13.21
N LEU A 162 -5.69 14.65 12.54
CA LEU A 162 -6.50 14.43 11.35
C LEU A 162 -7.61 13.44 11.70
N GLU A 163 -8.87 13.86 11.62
CA GLU A 163 -10.02 13.12 12.12
C GLU A 163 -11.11 13.10 11.03
N ASN A 164 -11.98 12.07 10.97
CA ASN A 164 -13.06 12.05 9.96
C ASN A 164 -14.02 13.24 10.13
N GLN A 165 -14.19 13.72 11.36
CA GLN A 165 -14.96 14.90 11.73
C GLN A 165 -14.43 15.39 13.08
N ILE A 166 -13.98 16.65 13.19
CA ILE A 166 -13.55 17.24 14.47
C ILE A 166 -14.71 17.85 15.26
N GLY A 167 -14.49 18.05 16.55
CA GLY A 167 -15.45 18.63 17.48
C GLY A 167 -16.26 17.58 18.23
N ARG A 168 -16.92 18.05 19.29
CA ARG A 168 -17.57 17.21 20.30
C ARG A 168 -19.08 17.40 20.27
N ASP A 169 -19.83 16.35 20.61
CA ASP A 169 -21.26 16.47 20.91
C ASP A 169 -21.39 17.07 22.31
N THR A 170 -21.59 18.39 22.39
CA THR A 170 -21.56 19.13 23.66
C THR A 170 -22.92 19.11 24.38
N GLN A 171 -22.90 19.00 25.71
CA GLN A 171 -24.13 18.97 26.52
C GLN A 171 -24.67 20.36 26.87
N PHE A 172 -23.93 21.43 26.61
CA PHE A 172 -24.46 22.79 26.75
C PHE A 172 -25.27 23.15 25.50
N GLN A 173 -26.33 23.93 25.71
CA GLN A 173 -27.15 24.50 24.65
C GLN A 173 -26.92 26.01 24.60
N TYR A 174 -26.95 26.60 23.41
CA TYR A 174 -27.03 28.04 23.22
C TYR A 174 -28.49 28.46 23.13
N ARG A 175 -28.95 29.31 24.05
CA ARG A 175 -30.35 29.77 24.08
C ARG A 175 -30.45 31.27 24.26
N TYR A 176 -31.35 31.86 23.50
CA TYR A 176 -31.75 33.26 23.65
C TYR A 176 -32.17 33.55 25.11
N LYS A 177 -31.68 34.67 25.65
CA LYS A 177 -31.82 35.08 27.08
C LYS A 177 -31.07 34.23 28.12
N LEU A 178 -30.33 33.20 27.72
CA LEU A 178 -29.46 32.43 28.64
C LEU A 178 -27.99 32.79 28.43
N ASN A 179 -27.44 32.41 27.28
CA ASN A 179 -26.02 32.49 26.94
C ASN A 179 -25.74 32.92 25.49
N ALA A 180 -26.78 33.09 24.68
CA ALA A 180 -26.67 33.59 23.31
C ALA A 180 -27.48 34.89 23.13
N SER A 181 -26.90 35.82 22.39
CA SER A 181 -27.53 37.07 21.95
C SER A 181 -27.28 37.28 20.44
N ASN A 182 -27.95 38.27 19.85
CA ASN A 182 -27.82 38.62 18.44
C ASN A 182 -27.87 37.42 17.46
N ILE A 183 -28.72 36.42 17.76
CA ILE A 183 -28.91 35.26 16.89
C ILE A 183 -29.52 35.74 15.56
N VAL A 184 -28.80 35.53 14.47
CA VAL A 184 -29.20 35.89 13.10
C VAL A 184 -29.18 34.61 12.26
N GLN A 185 -30.33 34.28 11.66
CA GLN A 185 -30.44 33.21 10.67
C GLN A 185 -30.50 33.83 9.27
N GLU A 186 -29.60 33.40 8.39
CA GLU A 186 -29.55 33.75 6.97
C GLU A 186 -29.80 32.50 6.13
N ILE A 187 -30.74 32.60 5.19
CA ILE A 187 -31.11 31.50 4.29
C ILE A 187 -30.92 32.01 2.86
N ASP A 188 -29.89 31.50 2.17
CA ASP A 188 -29.64 31.78 0.75
C ASP A 188 -30.12 30.61 -0.11
N ALA A 189 -31.16 30.88 -0.90
CA ALA A 189 -31.78 29.94 -1.84
C ALA A 189 -31.45 30.26 -3.31
N ALA A 190 -30.48 31.15 -3.60
CA ALA A 190 -30.12 31.53 -4.97
C ALA A 190 -29.69 30.32 -5.82
N GLU A 191 -28.95 29.40 -5.21
CA GLU A 191 -28.48 28.14 -5.81
C GLU A 191 -29.30 26.92 -5.39
N MET A 192 -30.51 27.11 -4.83
CA MET A 192 -31.35 25.96 -4.43
C MET A 192 -31.74 25.13 -5.65
N TYR A 193 -31.46 23.84 -5.61
CA TYR A 193 -31.78 22.84 -6.63
C TYR A 193 -32.73 21.78 -6.05
N THR A 194 -33.40 21.04 -6.92
CA THR A 194 -34.25 19.90 -6.56
C THR A 194 -34.00 18.67 -7.43
N TYR A 195 -33.11 18.78 -8.43
CA TYR A 195 -32.76 17.72 -9.35
C TYR A 195 -31.29 17.81 -9.76
N ALA A 196 -30.60 16.68 -9.93
CA ALA A 196 -29.23 16.63 -10.43
C ALA A 196 -28.98 15.36 -11.28
N LYS A 197 -28.04 15.45 -12.21
CA LYS A 197 -27.50 14.32 -12.99
C LYS A 197 -26.03 14.09 -12.71
N GLY A 198 -25.60 12.83 -12.73
CA GLY A 198 -24.22 12.41 -12.55
C GLY A 198 -23.75 11.50 -13.69
N TYR A 199 -22.54 11.77 -14.17
CA TYR A 199 -21.84 11.04 -15.22
C TYR A 199 -20.49 10.58 -14.67
N GLY A 200 -20.18 9.29 -14.80
CA GLY A 200 -18.93 8.67 -14.37
C GLY A 200 -18.57 7.44 -15.20
N ASP A 201 -17.50 6.75 -14.80
CA ASP A 201 -16.96 5.56 -15.47
C ASP A 201 -16.68 5.80 -16.97
N TYR A 202 -15.68 6.62 -17.30
CA TYR A 202 -15.34 6.95 -18.70
C TYR A 202 -14.29 5.99 -19.29
N GLU A 203 -14.51 5.47 -20.50
CA GLU A 203 -13.59 4.47 -21.08
C GLU A 203 -12.23 5.05 -21.54
N GLU A 204 -12.19 6.27 -22.10
CA GLU A 204 -11.00 7.12 -22.25
C GLU A 204 -11.39 8.47 -22.90
N GLY A 205 -10.63 9.55 -22.69
CA GLY A 205 -10.82 10.85 -23.37
C GLY A 205 -11.13 12.07 -22.49
N GLY A 206 -11.31 11.90 -21.18
CA GLY A 206 -11.50 13.00 -20.23
C GLY A 206 -12.91 13.61 -20.23
N ASN A 207 -13.08 14.71 -19.49
CA ASN A 207 -14.38 15.30 -19.17
C ASN A 207 -15.12 15.98 -20.35
N GLU A 208 -14.47 16.17 -21.51
CA GLU A 208 -14.99 17.01 -22.59
C GLU A 208 -16.24 16.43 -23.29
N ASP A 209 -16.41 15.10 -23.28
CA ASP A 209 -17.56 14.38 -23.87
C ASP A 209 -18.31 13.48 -22.86
N ALA A 210 -18.27 13.85 -21.57
CA ALA A 210 -18.84 13.08 -20.45
C ALA A 210 -20.30 12.61 -20.62
N GLU A 211 -21.13 13.32 -21.39
CA GLU A 211 -22.54 12.97 -21.62
C GLU A 211 -22.72 11.81 -22.61
N ASN A 212 -21.72 11.55 -23.45
CA ASN A 212 -21.74 10.49 -24.47
C ASN A 212 -20.80 9.30 -24.14
N ASN A 213 -19.89 9.50 -23.19
CA ASN A 213 -18.78 8.57 -22.87
C ASN A 213 -18.88 7.97 -21.45
N ALA A 214 -20.01 8.15 -20.76
CA ALA A 214 -20.24 7.63 -19.41
C ALA A 214 -20.77 6.19 -19.42
N GLY A 215 -20.02 5.27 -18.80
CA GLY A 215 -20.50 3.95 -18.40
C GLY A 215 -21.51 4.00 -17.25
N LEU A 216 -21.44 5.03 -16.39
CA LEU A 216 -22.33 5.25 -15.26
C LEU A 216 -23.09 6.58 -15.38
N ILE A 217 -24.42 6.50 -15.54
CA ILE A 217 -25.32 7.66 -15.54
C ILE A 217 -26.36 7.51 -14.42
N ARG A 218 -26.51 8.54 -13.58
CA ARG A 218 -27.45 8.58 -12.44
C ARG A 218 -28.18 9.91 -12.37
N GLU A 219 -29.36 9.89 -11.75
CA GLU A 219 -30.21 11.08 -11.56
C GLU A 219 -30.83 11.05 -10.16
N TYR A 220 -30.88 12.19 -9.48
CA TYR A 220 -31.54 12.35 -8.18
C TYR A 220 -32.60 13.45 -8.25
N THR A 221 -33.75 13.22 -7.63
CA THR A 221 -34.83 14.20 -7.48
C THR A 221 -35.24 14.27 -6.01
N SER A 222 -35.12 15.46 -5.40
CA SER A 222 -35.56 15.69 -4.03
C SER A 222 -37.09 15.71 -3.95
N PRO A 223 -37.73 15.19 -2.87
CA PRO A 223 -39.17 15.34 -2.62
C PRO A 223 -39.65 16.80 -2.61
N LEU A 224 -38.75 17.77 -2.40
CA LEU A 224 -39.07 19.19 -2.51
C LEU A 224 -39.45 19.61 -3.94
N ALA A 225 -39.08 18.84 -4.98
CA ALA A 225 -39.47 19.09 -6.36
C ALA A 225 -41.00 19.11 -6.56
N ASP A 226 -41.75 18.32 -5.79
CA ASP A 226 -43.22 18.30 -5.82
C ASP A 226 -43.86 19.58 -5.28
N ILE A 227 -43.10 20.35 -4.48
CA ILE A 227 -43.57 21.57 -3.79
C ILE A 227 -43.11 22.83 -4.52
N ILE A 228 -41.82 22.92 -4.88
CA ILE A 228 -41.21 24.12 -5.49
C ILE A 228 -40.85 23.97 -6.98
N GLY A 229 -41.13 22.81 -7.56
CA GLY A 229 -40.81 22.49 -8.96
C GLY A 229 -39.39 21.93 -9.14
N ILE A 230 -39.14 21.39 -10.33
CA ILE A 230 -37.82 20.89 -10.75
C ILE A 230 -36.88 22.06 -11.01
N ARG A 231 -35.73 22.05 -10.34
CA ARG A 231 -34.64 23.03 -10.46
C ARG A 231 -33.34 22.25 -10.63
N GLU A 232 -32.77 22.31 -11.83
CA GLU A 232 -31.64 21.46 -12.22
C GLU A 232 -30.31 22.04 -11.73
N ALA A 233 -29.54 21.23 -11.00
CA ALA A 233 -28.17 21.51 -10.62
C ALA A 233 -27.20 21.29 -11.80
N PRO A 234 -26.02 21.93 -11.79
CA PRO A 234 -24.93 21.55 -12.69
C PRO A 234 -24.60 20.06 -12.55
N PRO A 235 -24.43 19.31 -13.66
CA PRO A 235 -24.21 17.87 -13.60
C PRO A 235 -22.83 17.52 -13.02
N ILE A 236 -22.78 16.49 -12.18
CA ILE A 236 -21.52 15.91 -11.71
C ILE A 236 -20.88 15.16 -12.90
N LYS A 237 -19.65 15.50 -13.24
CA LYS A 237 -18.87 14.86 -14.32
C LYS A 237 -17.55 14.36 -13.74
N ASN A 238 -17.48 13.08 -13.38
CA ASN A 238 -16.32 12.49 -12.70
C ASN A 238 -16.13 11.01 -13.06
N GLY A 239 -15.20 10.75 -13.99
CA GLY A 239 -14.90 9.41 -14.50
C GLY A 239 -14.32 8.45 -13.47
N SER A 240 -13.77 8.95 -12.36
CA SER A 240 -13.24 8.12 -11.28
C SER A 240 -14.33 7.48 -10.41
N ILE A 241 -15.60 7.88 -10.56
CA ILE A 241 -16.73 7.27 -9.86
C ILE A 241 -17.24 6.09 -10.70
N THR A 242 -16.91 4.88 -10.27
CA THR A 242 -17.29 3.62 -10.92
C THR A 242 -18.46 2.90 -10.21
N THR A 243 -18.86 3.37 -9.03
CA THR A 243 -19.92 2.75 -8.21
C THR A 243 -21.20 3.59 -8.15
N VAL A 244 -22.34 2.91 -8.25
CA VAL A 244 -23.68 3.53 -8.18
C VAL A 244 -23.90 4.26 -6.85
N GLU A 245 -23.54 3.62 -5.74
CA GLU A 245 -23.75 4.12 -4.38
C GLU A 245 -23.05 5.46 -4.14
N THR A 246 -21.78 5.58 -4.54
CA THR A 246 -20.99 6.82 -4.42
C THR A 246 -21.54 7.94 -5.30
N MET A 247 -22.06 7.62 -6.49
CA MET A 247 -22.68 8.64 -7.36
C MET A 247 -24.01 9.13 -6.77
N ASP A 248 -24.85 8.22 -6.27
CA ASP A 248 -26.12 8.57 -5.65
C ASP A 248 -25.93 9.41 -4.37
N GLU A 249 -24.95 9.06 -3.51
CA GLU A 249 -24.57 9.87 -2.34
C GLU A 249 -24.17 11.29 -2.76
N GLN A 250 -23.31 11.43 -3.78
CA GLN A 250 -22.87 12.76 -4.23
C GLN A 250 -23.99 13.59 -4.87
N LEU A 251 -24.91 12.97 -5.62
CA LEU A 251 -26.06 13.66 -6.20
C LEU A 251 -27.06 14.10 -5.13
N GLN A 252 -27.29 13.27 -4.10
CA GLN A 252 -28.09 13.66 -2.96
C GLN A 252 -27.44 14.84 -2.23
N ILE A 253 -26.16 14.74 -1.89
CA ILE A 253 -25.41 15.83 -1.22
C ILE A 253 -25.47 17.13 -2.04
N LEU A 254 -25.28 17.09 -3.35
CA LEU A 254 -25.32 18.28 -4.22
C LEU A 254 -26.68 19.01 -4.18
N VAL A 255 -27.78 18.28 -4.07
CA VAL A 255 -29.14 18.86 -4.01
C VAL A 255 -29.51 19.26 -2.59
N ASP A 256 -29.17 18.46 -1.58
CA ASP A 256 -29.52 18.76 -0.18
C ASP A 256 -28.66 19.92 0.37
N GLU A 257 -27.39 20.06 -0.04
CA GLU A 257 -26.49 21.20 0.28
C GLU A 257 -26.73 22.46 -0.58
N SER A 258 -27.68 22.41 -1.51
CA SER A 258 -27.97 23.53 -2.43
C SER A 258 -28.65 24.73 -1.74
N LEU A 259 -29.40 24.47 -0.66
CA LEU A 259 -29.98 25.48 0.21
C LEU A 259 -28.99 25.83 1.32
N LYS A 260 -28.46 27.05 1.31
CA LYS A 260 -27.47 27.49 2.31
C LYS A 260 -28.21 28.05 3.52
N ILE A 261 -27.90 27.52 4.70
CA ILE A 261 -28.40 28.03 5.97
C ILE A 261 -27.18 28.35 6.82
N SER A 262 -27.05 29.62 7.18
CA SER A 262 -26.04 30.14 8.10
C SER A 262 -26.76 30.70 9.32
N VAL A 263 -26.25 30.42 10.52
CA VAL A 263 -26.74 31.04 11.75
C VAL A 263 -25.55 31.58 12.52
N SER A 264 -25.54 32.87 12.83
CA SER A 264 -24.53 33.47 13.72
C SER A 264 -25.14 33.84 15.06
N ALA A 265 -24.34 33.81 16.12
CA ALA A 265 -24.72 34.25 17.45
C ALA A 265 -23.53 34.82 18.23
N ASP A 266 -23.80 35.89 18.99
CA ASP A 266 -22.86 36.44 19.96
C ASP A 266 -23.03 35.64 21.26
N ILE A 267 -22.00 34.88 21.64
CA ILE A 267 -22.02 34.00 22.79
C ILE A 267 -21.42 34.71 24.00
N HIS A 268 -22.14 34.63 25.13
CA HIS A 268 -21.65 35.13 26.40
C HIS A 268 -20.95 34.00 27.16
N ASP A 269 -19.68 34.24 27.48
CA ASP A 269 -18.87 33.36 28.32
C ASP A 269 -19.46 33.32 29.75
N LEU A 270 -20.11 32.20 30.08
CA LEU A 270 -20.75 31.99 31.37
C LEU A 270 -19.83 31.39 32.45
N ARG A 271 -18.51 31.27 32.20
CA ARG A 271 -17.56 30.66 33.16
C ARG A 271 -17.61 31.35 34.53
N LYS A 272 -17.68 32.68 34.57
CA LYS A 272 -17.78 33.48 35.82
C LYS A 272 -19.13 33.34 36.54
N GLN A 273 -20.15 32.71 35.95
CA GLN A 273 -21.41 32.37 36.62
C GLN A 273 -21.56 30.87 36.94
N GLY A 274 -20.48 30.09 36.86
CA GLY A 274 -20.44 28.67 37.28
C GLY A 274 -20.64 27.64 36.16
N TYR A 275 -20.77 28.06 34.90
CA TYR A 275 -20.89 27.17 33.75
C TYR A 275 -19.50 26.86 33.14
N ALA A 276 -18.70 26.06 33.86
CA ALA A 276 -17.31 25.76 33.48
C ALA A 276 -17.13 25.04 32.13
N LEU A 277 -18.17 24.33 31.65
CA LEU A 277 -18.14 23.50 30.44
C LEU A 277 -18.35 24.29 29.13
N ALA A 278 -18.72 25.57 29.20
CA ALA A 278 -19.11 26.37 28.05
C ALA A 278 -17.92 26.92 27.23
N GLN A 279 -16.95 26.08 26.90
CA GLN A 279 -15.82 26.40 26.01
C GLN A 279 -16.03 25.76 24.63
N PRO A 280 -16.55 26.49 23.63
CA PRO A 280 -16.70 25.97 22.28
C PRO A 280 -15.34 25.77 21.61
N GLN A 281 -15.26 24.73 20.79
CA GLN A 281 -14.18 24.49 19.84
C GLN A 281 -14.78 24.40 18.42
N LEU A 282 -13.93 24.58 17.40
CA LEU A 282 -14.35 24.38 16.02
C LEU A 282 -14.84 22.94 15.81
N GLY A 283 -15.95 22.80 15.10
CA GLY A 283 -16.61 21.53 14.82
C GLY A 283 -17.57 21.04 15.90
N ASP A 284 -17.59 21.64 17.10
CA ASP A 284 -18.51 21.24 18.19
C ASP A 284 -19.97 21.30 17.75
N ARG A 285 -20.76 20.32 18.19
CA ARG A 285 -22.22 20.24 17.98
C ARG A 285 -22.96 20.60 19.26
N THR A 286 -24.02 21.39 19.12
CA THR A 286 -24.78 21.98 20.23
C THR A 286 -26.18 22.37 19.77
N PHE A 287 -27.16 22.42 20.67
CA PHE A 287 -28.49 22.94 20.35
C PHE A 287 -28.49 24.48 20.38
N LEU A 288 -28.98 25.11 19.32
CA LEU A 288 -29.19 26.56 19.26
C LEU A 288 -30.68 26.89 19.21
N ILE A 289 -31.16 27.59 20.23
CA ILE A 289 -32.58 27.81 20.50
C ILE A 289 -32.90 29.32 20.56
N ASP A 290 -33.77 29.79 19.67
CA ASP A 290 -34.37 31.13 19.73
C ASP A 290 -35.86 31.08 19.37
N GLU A 291 -36.70 31.29 20.38
CA GLU A 291 -38.16 31.17 20.25
C GLU A 291 -38.79 32.29 19.40
N ARG A 292 -38.03 33.33 19.02
CA ARG A 292 -38.52 34.45 18.20
C ARG A 292 -38.46 34.17 16.70
N ILE A 293 -37.43 33.42 16.27
CA ILE A 293 -37.26 32.98 14.88
C ILE A 293 -37.73 31.54 14.66
N GLY A 294 -38.05 30.80 15.74
CA GLY A 294 -38.50 29.41 15.65
C GLY A 294 -37.36 28.42 15.39
N LEU A 295 -36.14 28.80 15.77
CA LEU A 295 -34.96 27.94 15.68
C LEU A 295 -34.86 27.09 16.96
N ASP A 296 -34.87 25.76 16.80
CA ASP A 296 -34.68 24.77 17.86
C ASP A 296 -34.02 23.54 17.21
N GLU A 297 -32.78 23.75 16.77
CA GLU A 297 -32.06 22.79 15.92
C GLU A 297 -30.67 22.50 16.48
N GLU A 298 -30.15 21.31 16.18
CA GLU A 298 -28.78 20.95 16.48
C GLU A 298 -27.85 21.54 15.40
N VAL A 299 -26.91 22.38 15.83
CA VAL A 299 -26.04 23.15 14.95
C VAL A 299 -24.57 22.87 15.23
N ARG A 300 -23.74 22.99 14.19
CA ARG A 300 -22.29 22.73 14.25
C ARG A 300 -21.50 24.03 14.13
N VAL A 301 -20.54 24.27 15.01
CA VAL A 301 -19.66 25.45 14.98
C VAL A 301 -18.73 25.35 13.77
N VAL A 302 -18.92 26.21 12.77
CA VAL A 302 -18.09 26.23 11.55
C VAL A 302 -17.07 27.37 11.55
N ASN A 303 -17.35 28.48 12.23
CA ASN A 303 -16.42 29.60 12.37
C ASN A 303 -16.51 30.15 13.81
N MET A 304 -15.37 30.53 14.37
CA MET A 304 -15.24 31.01 15.74
C MET A 304 -14.26 32.20 15.79
N SER A 305 -14.73 33.32 16.32
CA SER A 305 -13.92 34.51 16.62
C SER A 305 -13.87 34.72 18.12
N VAL A 306 -12.67 34.67 18.70
CA VAL A 306 -12.40 34.77 20.14
C VAL A 306 -11.48 35.94 20.40
N THR A 307 -11.98 36.98 21.07
CA THR A 307 -11.13 38.06 21.59
C THR A 307 -10.68 37.70 23.01
N LYS A 308 -9.35 37.67 23.23
CA LYS A 308 -8.74 37.45 24.54
C LYS A 308 -7.97 38.69 24.99
N ASN A 309 -8.10 39.09 26.27
CA ASN A 309 -7.32 40.17 26.86
C ASN A 309 -5.85 39.73 27.10
N TRP A 310 -5.05 40.63 27.67
CA TRP A 310 -3.62 40.40 27.96
C TRP A 310 -3.36 39.40 29.11
N GLU A 311 -4.40 38.98 29.83
CA GLU A 311 -4.36 37.92 30.87
C GLU A 311 -4.86 36.56 30.34
N GLY A 312 -5.45 36.52 29.13
CA GLY A 312 -6.04 35.33 28.53
C GLY A 312 -7.55 35.14 28.78
N GLU A 313 -8.20 36.08 29.46
CA GLU A 313 -9.67 36.07 29.62
C GLU A 313 -10.35 36.34 28.27
N VAL A 314 -11.42 35.59 27.97
CA VAL A 314 -12.23 35.80 26.77
C VAL A 314 -13.17 36.98 27.01
N THR A 315 -13.02 38.04 26.22
CA THR A 315 -13.82 39.27 26.34
C THR A 315 -14.94 39.37 25.31
N ALA A 316 -14.79 38.69 24.17
CA ALA A 316 -15.84 38.52 23.17
C ALA A 316 -15.69 37.14 22.50
N LEU A 317 -16.81 36.51 22.18
CA LEU A 317 -16.89 35.18 21.58
C LEU A 317 -18.06 35.17 20.60
N ASN A 318 -17.75 35.15 19.31
CA ASN A 318 -18.77 35.11 18.25
C ASN A 318 -18.66 33.77 17.54
N LEU A 319 -19.78 33.04 17.44
CA LEU A 319 -19.84 31.76 16.75
C LEU A 319 -20.73 31.87 15.52
N THR A 320 -20.26 31.31 14.41
CA THR A 320 -21.09 31.03 13.25
C THR A 320 -21.25 29.52 13.14
N PHE A 321 -22.50 29.11 12.99
CA PHE A 321 -22.94 27.76 12.75
C PHE A 321 -23.48 27.64 11.32
N GLY A 322 -23.32 26.49 10.69
CA GLY A 322 -23.75 26.30 9.30
C GLY A 322 -24.02 24.84 8.95
N SER A 323 -24.79 24.64 7.87
CA SER A 323 -24.95 23.31 7.27
C SER A 323 -23.64 22.81 6.65
N GLN A 324 -23.43 21.49 6.64
CA GLN A 324 -22.17 20.83 6.21
C GLN A 324 -21.67 21.29 4.81
N GLY A 325 -22.58 21.63 3.88
CA GLY A 325 -22.24 22.13 2.55
C GLY A 325 -21.51 23.47 2.51
N LEU A 326 -21.54 24.26 3.59
CA LEU A 326 -20.65 25.42 3.73
C LEU A 326 -19.20 24.98 3.99
N ALA A 327 -18.96 24.02 4.88
CA ALA A 327 -17.62 23.49 5.18
C ALA A 327 -16.89 22.96 3.93
N LYS A 328 -17.64 22.32 3.02
CA LYS A 328 -17.13 21.81 1.75
C LYS A 328 -16.70 22.93 0.78
N ARG A 329 -17.40 24.08 0.79
CA ARG A 329 -16.98 25.29 0.05
C ARG A 329 -15.81 26.00 0.73
N TYR A 330 -15.70 25.94 2.06
CA TYR A 330 -14.54 26.47 2.78
C TYR A 330 -13.27 25.67 2.49
N GLN A 331 -13.35 24.36 2.23
CA GLN A 331 -12.24 23.60 1.65
C GLN A 331 -11.83 24.12 0.26
N SER A 332 -12.77 24.48 -0.62
CA SER A 332 -12.44 25.14 -1.90
C SER A 332 -11.83 26.54 -1.70
N ASN A 333 -12.22 27.25 -0.64
CA ASN A 333 -11.62 28.53 -0.26
C ASN A 333 -10.19 28.41 0.27
N LEU A 334 -9.66 27.21 0.58
CA LEU A 334 -8.25 27.05 0.96
C LEU A 334 -7.29 27.48 -0.15
N GLN A 335 -7.61 27.16 -1.41
CA GLN A 335 -6.85 27.61 -2.58
C GLN A 335 -6.93 29.15 -2.71
N ALA A 336 -8.14 29.70 -2.52
CA ALA A 336 -8.37 31.15 -2.49
C ALA A 336 -7.76 31.84 -1.24
N ALA A 337 -7.44 31.10 -0.18
CA ALA A 337 -6.80 31.58 1.03
C ALA A 337 -5.28 31.69 0.84
N THR A 338 -4.66 30.80 0.06
CA THR A 338 -3.28 31.00 -0.45
C THR A 338 -3.24 32.25 -1.33
N ASP A 339 -4.20 32.43 -2.24
CA ASP A 339 -4.32 33.66 -3.03
C ASP A 339 -4.62 34.90 -2.15
N SER A 340 -5.33 34.73 -1.03
CA SER A 340 -5.61 35.81 -0.08
C SER A 340 -4.41 36.16 0.79
N ILE A 341 -3.57 35.19 1.17
CA ILE A 341 -2.25 35.44 1.79
C ILE A 341 -1.39 36.22 0.81
N ASN A 342 -1.30 35.78 -0.46
CA ASN A 342 -0.59 36.49 -1.51
C ASN A 342 -1.14 37.91 -1.71
N GLN A 343 -2.46 38.12 -1.72
CA GLN A 343 -3.07 39.45 -1.83
C GLN A 343 -2.92 40.31 -0.57
N LEU A 344 -2.73 39.71 0.61
CA LEU A 344 -2.42 40.40 1.86
C LEU A 344 -0.94 40.85 1.88
N LEU A 345 -0.03 39.98 1.43
CA LEU A 345 1.39 40.29 1.19
C LEU A 345 1.57 41.39 0.11
N GLU A 346 0.71 41.39 -0.92
CA GLU A 346 0.63 42.44 -1.94
C GLU A 346 -0.17 43.68 -1.50
N GLY A 347 -0.77 43.69 -0.31
CA GLY A 347 -1.44 44.86 0.28
C GLY A 347 -2.75 45.31 -0.39
N LYS A 348 -3.44 44.43 -1.12
CA LYS A 348 -4.60 44.78 -1.98
C LYS A 348 -5.96 44.84 -1.26
N ILE A 349 -6.07 44.37 -0.01
CA ILE A 349 -7.33 44.25 0.74
C ILE A 349 -7.52 45.42 1.74
N LYS A 350 -8.71 46.06 1.73
CA LYS A 350 -9.14 47.06 2.72
C LYS A 350 -10.51 46.69 3.32
N LEU A 351 -10.59 46.58 4.65
CA LEU A 351 -11.83 46.32 5.40
C LEU A 351 -11.92 47.20 6.68
N PRO A 352 -13.12 47.39 7.28
CA PRO A 352 -13.47 48.60 8.06
C PRO A 352 -13.10 48.61 9.56
N TYR A 353 -13.46 49.68 10.27
CA TYR A 353 -12.97 50.06 11.61
C TYR A 353 -14.03 50.06 12.74
N SER A 354 -13.51 50.08 14.00
CA SER A 354 -14.07 50.64 15.26
C SER A 354 -14.82 49.66 16.20
N VAL A 355 -14.86 49.80 17.55
CA VAL A 355 -14.49 50.90 18.50
C VAL A 355 -13.93 50.33 19.84
N LEU A 356 -13.39 51.18 20.72
CA LEU A 356 -13.03 50.92 22.15
C LEU A 356 -14.24 51.26 23.09
N ASP A 357 -14.27 51.18 24.43
CA ASP A 357 -13.20 51.28 25.45
C ASP A 357 -13.57 50.81 26.90
N ASN A 358 -12.55 50.67 27.75
CA ASN A 358 -12.50 50.74 29.23
C ASN A 358 -12.88 49.59 30.21
N ALA A 359 -11.78 49.03 30.73
CA ALA A 359 -11.53 48.48 32.06
C ALA A 359 -12.08 49.28 33.27
N VAL A 360 -12.21 48.58 34.41
CA VAL A 360 -11.85 49.04 35.79
C VAL A 360 -12.00 47.92 36.85
N ALA A 361 -12.65 46.78 36.55
CA ALA A 361 -12.84 45.67 37.50
C ALA A 361 -11.67 44.65 37.59
N GLU A 362 -10.59 44.81 36.81
CA GLU A 362 -9.43 43.89 36.71
C GLU A 362 -8.51 43.86 37.97
N ALA A 363 -8.86 44.53 39.07
CA ALA A 363 -7.94 44.79 40.19
C ALA A 363 -8.10 43.89 41.44
N THR A 364 -8.91 42.83 41.42
CA THR A 364 -9.23 42.06 42.66
C THR A 364 -9.18 40.53 42.54
N GLU A 365 -9.50 39.92 41.40
CA GLU A 365 -9.43 38.45 41.25
C GLU A 365 -8.01 37.92 40.92
N ALA A 366 -7.04 38.82 40.67
CA ALA A 366 -5.61 38.53 40.55
C ALA A 366 -4.94 37.93 41.81
N LEU A 367 -5.72 37.55 42.83
CA LEU A 367 -5.26 36.98 44.10
C LEU A 367 -5.58 35.49 44.30
N GLN A 368 -6.26 34.81 43.36
CA GLN A 368 -6.68 33.40 43.54
C GLN A 368 -6.17 32.40 42.48
N SER A 369 -5.63 32.84 41.34
CA SER A 369 -5.40 32.00 40.14
C SER A 369 -4.19 31.04 40.15
N ALA A 370 -3.69 30.64 41.33
CA ALA A 370 -2.46 29.86 41.49
C ALA A 370 -2.67 28.50 42.19
N GLN A 371 -3.43 27.61 41.56
CA GLN A 371 -3.36 26.16 41.76
C GLN A 371 -3.92 25.43 40.54
N THR A 372 -3.22 24.38 40.09
CA THR A 372 -3.86 23.30 39.32
C THR A 372 -4.81 22.58 40.27
N GLU A 373 -6.11 22.61 40.00
CA GLU A 373 -7.12 22.19 40.97
C GLU A 373 -7.21 20.65 41.05
N LEU A 374 -6.32 20.04 41.84
CA LEU A 374 -6.50 18.69 42.36
C LEU A 374 -7.67 18.68 43.36
N LYS A 375 -8.87 18.44 42.85
CA LYS A 375 -10.10 18.39 43.64
C LYS A 375 -10.25 17.03 44.30
N PHE A 376 -10.13 17.01 45.63
CA PHE A 376 -10.50 15.84 46.42
C PHE A 376 -12.03 15.80 46.54
N SER A 377 -12.64 14.82 45.88
CA SER A 377 -14.08 14.56 45.87
C SER A 377 -14.40 13.21 46.52
N ASP A 378 -15.68 12.96 46.84
CA ASP A 378 -16.14 11.66 47.33
C ASP A 378 -15.84 10.52 46.34
N ASN A 379 -15.71 10.84 45.05
CA ASN A 379 -15.39 9.89 43.99
C ASN A 379 -13.88 9.68 43.77
N GLY A 380 -13.01 10.48 44.40
CA GLY A 380 -11.55 10.42 44.26
C GLY A 380 -10.88 11.78 43.98
N ILE A 381 -9.60 11.72 43.58
CA ILE A 381 -8.81 12.89 43.17
C ILE A 381 -9.13 13.21 41.71
N LEU A 382 -9.73 14.36 41.46
CA LEU A 382 -9.98 14.89 40.13
C LEU A 382 -8.87 15.90 39.78
N ALA A 383 -8.13 15.63 38.71
CA ALA A 383 -7.27 16.61 38.06
C ALA A 383 -8.01 17.15 36.84
N VAL A 384 -8.38 18.43 36.88
CA VAL A 384 -9.01 19.14 35.77
C VAL A 384 -7.93 19.94 35.04
N ASP A 385 -7.90 19.87 33.70
CA ASP A 385 -6.96 20.69 32.92
C ASP A 385 -7.26 22.19 33.09
N LYS A 386 -6.20 23.00 33.12
CA LYS A 386 -6.32 24.45 33.37
C LYS A 386 -6.90 25.21 32.17
N ASN A 387 -6.69 24.69 30.96
CA ASN A 387 -7.04 25.36 29.72
C ASN A 387 -8.37 24.80 29.17
N ASP A 388 -8.58 23.48 29.20
CA ASP A 388 -9.87 22.83 28.84
C ASP A 388 -10.51 22.07 30.04
N PRO A 389 -11.48 22.68 30.77
CA PRO A 389 -12.17 22.05 31.89
C PRO A 389 -12.93 20.76 31.56
N ASN A 390 -13.13 20.43 30.28
CA ASN A 390 -13.76 19.18 29.86
C ASN A 390 -12.79 17.98 29.98
N LEU A 391 -11.47 18.25 29.92
CA LEU A 391 -10.41 17.26 30.12
C LEU A 391 -10.21 17.02 31.62
N VAL A 392 -10.75 15.90 32.11
CA VAL A 392 -10.71 15.54 33.53
C VAL A 392 -10.12 14.15 33.70
N THR A 393 -9.08 14.05 34.54
CA THR A 393 -8.53 12.77 34.99
C THR A 393 -9.02 12.49 36.42
N LEU A 394 -9.73 11.39 36.62
CA LEU A 394 -10.12 10.90 37.93
C LEU A 394 -9.14 9.82 38.39
N PHE A 395 -8.65 9.90 39.63
CA PHE A 395 -7.89 8.83 40.28
C PHE A 395 -8.55 8.42 41.60
N ASN A 396 -8.93 7.15 41.70
CA ASN A 396 -9.59 6.59 42.88
C ASN A 396 -9.23 5.10 43.09
N SER A 397 -9.89 4.45 44.06
CA SER A 397 -9.66 3.05 44.40
C SER A 397 -10.10 2.04 43.31
N ALA A 398 -10.96 2.44 42.37
CA ALA A 398 -11.34 1.62 41.22
C ALA A 398 -10.34 1.76 40.06
N GLY A 399 -9.70 2.93 39.91
CA GLY A 399 -8.70 3.15 38.88
C GLY A 399 -8.36 4.61 38.58
N LEU A 400 -7.73 4.81 37.41
CA LEU A 400 -7.56 6.08 36.73
C LEU A 400 -8.54 6.14 35.55
N GLY A 401 -9.46 7.09 35.56
CA GLY A 401 -10.39 7.38 34.46
C GLY A 401 -10.00 8.68 33.75
N VAL A 402 -10.23 8.74 32.44
CA VAL A 402 -10.13 9.98 31.65
C VAL A 402 -11.52 10.36 31.14
N SER A 403 -11.77 11.65 31.07
CA SER A 403 -13.01 12.26 30.61
C SER A 403 -12.67 13.36 29.62
N ASP A 404 -13.47 13.47 28.58
CA ASP A 404 -13.53 14.55 27.60
C ASP A 404 -14.85 15.36 27.68
N ASP A 405 -15.69 15.10 28.70
CA ASP A 405 -17.02 15.71 28.91
C ASP A 405 -17.17 16.45 30.26
N GLY A 406 -16.06 16.81 30.91
CA GLY A 406 -16.05 17.51 32.21
C GLY A 406 -16.28 16.63 33.42
N GLY A 407 -16.20 15.31 33.26
CA GLY A 407 -16.34 14.32 34.31
C GLY A 407 -17.78 13.82 34.49
N ALA A 408 -18.64 14.00 33.49
CA ALA A 408 -19.96 13.39 33.47
C ALA A 408 -19.87 11.88 33.16
N THR A 409 -18.96 11.50 32.27
CA THR A 409 -18.59 10.10 32.00
C THR A 409 -17.09 9.91 32.06
N PHE A 410 -16.64 8.84 32.73
CA PHE A 410 -15.23 8.48 32.79
C PHE A 410 -14.98 7.22 31.97
N LYS A 411 -14.17 7.35 30.93
CA LYS A 411 -13.56 6.22 30.25
C LYS A 411 -12.44 5.71 31.17
N ASN A 412 -12.65 4.56 31.81
CA ASN A 412 -11.62 3.91 32.63
C ASN A 412 -10.37 3.69 31.77
N ALA A 413 -9.24 4.31 32.11
CA ALA A 413 -7.96 4.18 31.41
C ALA A 413 -7.07 3.12 32.05
N ILE A 414 -7.02 3.10 33.38
CA ILE A 414 -6.34 2.07 34.18
C ILE A 414 -7.31 1.65 35.29
N THR A 415 -7.43 0.36 35.58
CA THR A 415 -8.21 -0.16 36.71
C THR A 415 -7.41 -1.22 37.45
N GLY A 416 -7.92 -1.71 38.58
CA GLY A 416 -7.40 -2.91 39.23
C GLY A 416 -7.39 -4.18 38.35
N MET A 417 -8.10 -4.17 37.21
CA MET A 417 -8.11 -5.26 36.22
C MET A 417 -7.10 -5.09 35.08
N GLY A 418 -6.47 -3.92 34.94
CA GLY A 418 -5.51 -3.61 33.87
C GLY A 418 -5.76 -2.27 33.17
N ILE A 419 -5.03 -2.04 32.08
CA ILE A 419 -5.14 -0.85 31.22
C ILE A 419 -6.22 -1.10 30.16
N ASN A 420 -7.09 -0.12 29.94
CA ASN A 420 -8.06 -0.14 28.87
C ASN A 420 -7.43 0.37 27.57
N ALA A 421 -7.33 -0.50 26.56
CA ALA A 421 -6.76 -0.15 25.26
C ALA A 421 -7.59 0.89 24.47
N SER A 422 -8.89 1.06 24.78
CA SER A 422 -9.78 1.97 24.03
C SER A 422 -9.50 3.47 24.25
N VAL A 423 -8.52 3.82 25.08
CA VAL A 423 -8.11 5.21 25.37
C VAL A 423 -6.58 5.38 25.32
N VAL A 424 -5.87 4.46 24.67
CA VAL A 424 -4.41 4.54 24.49
C VAL A 424 -4.10 5.33 23.22
N THR A 425 -3.98 6.65 23.35
CA THR A 425 -3.50 7.53 22.27
C THR A 425 -1.98 7.65 22.36
N THR A 426 -1.25 7.19 21.33
CA THR A 426 0.21 7.33 21.21
C THR A 426 0.61 7.39 19.74
N GLY A 427 1.63 8.20 19.41
CA GLY A 427 2.16 8.28 18.04
C GLY A 427 3.00 7.05 17.66
N SER A 428 3.93 6.67 18.54
CA SER A 428 4.72 5.44 18.42
C SER A 428 4.61 4.64 19.71
N LEU A 429 4.17 3.38 19.62
CA LEU A 429 4.16 2.46 20.75
C LEU A 429 5.43 1.60 20.72
N ASP A 430 6.25 1.65 21.78
CA ASP A 430 7.36 0.71 21.94
C ASP A 430 6.80 -0.71 22.15
N ALA A 431 6.74 -1.46 21.04
CA ALA A 431 6.13 -2.78 20.99
C ALA A 431 7.01 -3.90 21.57
N ASN A 432 8.21 -3.61 22.11
CA ASN A 432 9.15 -4.63 22.64
C ASN A 432 8.52 -5.59 23.68
N ARG A 433 7.40 -5.21 24.31
CA ARG A 433 6.62 -6.05 25.24
C ARG A 433 5.12 -6.08 24.95
N VAL A 434 4.68 -5.64 23.77
CA VAL A 434 3.26 -5.57 23.41
C VAL A 434 2.82 -6.88 22.75
N ARG A 435 1.92 -7.60 23.41
CA ARG A 435 1.38 -8.89 22.97
C ARG A 435 -0.11 -8.78 22.72
N ILE A 436 -0.55 -8.97 21.48
CA ILE A 436 -1.97 -8.98 21.10
C ILE A 436 -2.47 -10.42 21.22
N SER A 437 -3.34 -10.69 22.18
CA SER A 437 -3.89 -12.04 22.41
C SER A 437 -5.39 -12.05 22.14
N ALA A 438 -5.85 -13.09 21.44
CA ALA A 438 -7.27 -13.29 21.22
C ALA A 438 -7.92 -13.78 22.53
N TYR A 439 -9.03 -13.16 22.92
CA TYR A 439 -9.75 -13.53 24.13
C TYR A 439 -10.20 -15.01 24.03
N ASN A 440 -9.78 -15.83 24.99
CA ASN A 440 -9.95 -17.31 25.06
C ASN A 440 -8.96 -18.20 24.30
N GLY A 441 -7.72 -17.76 24.01
CA GLY A 441 -6.68 -18.67 23.50
C GLY A 441 -5.26 -18.31 23.94
N ILE A 442 -4.41 -19.33 24.15
CA ILE A 442 -2.95 -19.13 24.33
C ILE A 442 -2.28 -18.68 23.00
N GLN A 443 -2.99 -18.88 21.88
CA GLN A 443 -2.67 -18.35 20.56
C GLN A 443 -2.65 -16.81 20.57
N THR A 444 -1.67 -16.21 19.90
CA THR A 444 -1.41 -14.78 19.97
C THR A 444 -0.74 -14.28 18.70
N ILE A 445 -0.88 -12.98 18.44
CA ILE A 445 -0.11 -12.26 17.44
C ILE A 445 0.70 -11.19 18.20
N GLY A 446 1.99 -11.08 17.96
CA GLY A 446 2.85 -10.15 18.67
C GLY A 446 3.95 -9.59 17.77
N ILE A 447 4.51 -8.46 18.17
CA ILE A 447 5.73 -7.91 17.59
C ILE A 447 6.78 -7.91 18.70
N ASN A 448 8.00 -8.34 18.39
CA ASN A 448 9.12 -8.33 19.33
C ASN A 448 10.42 -7.97 18.60
N ASP A 449 11.56 -8.09 19.30
CA ASP A 449 12.91 -7.84 18.79
C ASP A 449 13.29 -8.61 17.52
N SER A 450 12.52 -9.64 17.17
CA SER A 450 12.71 -10.50 16.01
C SER A 450 11.72 -10.21 14.87
N GLY A 451 10.71 -9.36 15.10
CA GLY A 451 9.68 -9.01 14.12
C GLY A 451 8.26 -9.44 14.54
N PHE A 452 7.34 -9.49 13.58
CA PHE A 452 5.96 -9.91 13.76
C PHE A 452 5.88 -11.45 13.83
N GLN A 453 5.13 -11.97 14.80
CA GLN A 453 5.02 -13.40 15.09
C GLN A 453 3.59 -13.80 15.44
N SER A 454 3.14 -14.93 14.89
CA SER A 454 1.99 -15.68 15.40
C SER A 454 2.48 -16.86 16.23
N LEU A 455 1.96 -17.03 17.45
CA LEU A 455 2.25 -18.19 18.31
C LEU A 455 1.01 -19.09 18.45
N ASP A 456 1.25 -20.39 18.61
CA ASP A 456 0.21 -21.39 18.87
C ASP A 456 -0.23 -21.45 20.35
N SER A 457 -1.10 -22.41 20.66
CA SER A 457 -1.60 -22.64 22.02
C SER A 457 -0.56 -23.21 23.01
N ASN A 458 0.66 -23.49 22.57
CA ASN A 458 1.78 -23.93 23.41
C ASN A 458 2.85 -22.84 23.53
N GLY A 459 2.67 -21.69 22.87
CA GLY A 459 3.65 -20.60 22.81
C GLY A 459 4.70 -20.75 21.70
N ASN A 460 4.58 -21.75 20.82
CA ASN A 460 5.50 -21.98 19.71
C ASN A 460 5.16 -21.06 18.54
N THR A 461 6.16 -20.44 17.92
CA THR A 461 5.97 -19.66 16.70
C THR A 461 5.40 -20.53 15.57
N ARG A 462 4.51 -19.94 14.77
CA ARG A 462 3.85 -20.53 13.59
C ARG A 462 4.06 -19.71 12.34
N ILE A 463 4.00 -18.39 12.46
CA ILE A 463 4.27 -17.45 11.39
C ILE A 463 5.24 -16.40 11.93
N HIS A 464 6.23 -16.01 11.13
CA HIS A 464 7.21 -14.99 11.45
C HIS A 464 7.43 -14.10 10.22
N LEU A 465 7.24 -12.78 10.35
CA LEU A 465 7.60 -11.78 9.35
C LEU A 465 8.64 -10.85 9.99
N GLY A 466 9.85 -10.81 9.45
CA GLY A 466 10.90 -9.99 10.05
C GLY A 466 12.24 -10.04 9.35
N ILE A 467 13.16 -9.25 9.88
CA ILE A 467 14.55 -9.13 9.42
C ILE A 467 15.35 -10.24 10.12
N ARG A 468 15.48 -11.39 9.46
CA ARG A 468 16.14 -12.58 10.02
C ARG A 468 16.38 -13.62 8.92
N ASP A 469 17.59 -14.16 8.86
CA ASP A 469 17.93 -15.25 7.94
C ASP A 469 17.06 -16.50 8.16
N LEU A 470 16.87 -17.29 7.10
CA LEU A 470 16.17 -18.58 7.15
C LEU A 470 16.81 -19.49 8.21
N ALA A 471 18.14 -19.49 8.28
CA ALA A 471 18.94 -20.29 9.22
C ALA A 471 18.94 -19.79 10.68
N GLY A 472 18.61 -18.52 10.98
CA GLY A 472 18.64 -18.04 12.37
C GLY A 472 18.86 -16.53 12.57
N LYS A 473 19.24 -16.14 13.80
CA LYS A 473 19.59 -14.75 14.17
C LYS A 473 21.10 -14.59 14.18
N GLY A 474 21.64 -13.55 13.55
CA GLY A 474 23.02 -13.08 13.78
C GLY A 474 24.08 -13.47 12.74
N GLN A 475 23.72 -13.75 11.49
CA GLN A 475 24.71 -13.98 10.41
C GLN A 475 24.51 -13.04 9.20
N SER A 476 23.27 -12.63 8.93
CA SER A 476 22.90 -11.42 8.19
C SER A 476 21.44 -11.10 8.50
N ASP A 477 20.97 -9.95 8.01
CA ASP A 477 19.65 -9.36 8.27
C ASP A 477 18.77 -9.26 6.99
N PRO A 478 18.48 -10.38 6.28
CA PRO A 478 17.55 -10.35 5.16
C PRO A 478 16.08 -10.39 5.64
N ALA A 479 15.18 -9.79 4.87
CA ALA A 479 13.74 -9.89 5.13
C ALA A 479 13.21 -11.29 4.75
N THR A 480 12.57 -11.97 5.71
CA THR A 480 11.94 -13.28 5.48
C THR A 480 10.54 -13.38 6.08
N ILE A 481 9.68 -14.13 5.40
CA ILE A 481 8.41 -14.66 5.90
C ILE A 481 8.60 -16.15 6.13
N ARG A 482 8.38 -16.66 7.34
CA ARG A 482 8.59 -18.06 7.70
C ARG A 482 7.38 -18.67 8.38
N PHE A 483 7.10 -19.92 8.02
CA PHE A 483 6.05 -20.77 8.53
C PHE A 483 6.67 -21.97 9.27
N PHE A 484 6.30 -22.17 10.52
CA PHE A 484 6.86 -23.20 11.39
C PHE A 484 5.90 -24.39 11.55
N SER A 485 6.46 -25.59 11.42
CA SER A 485 5.82 -26.89 11.68
C SER A 485 5.24 -27.00 13.09
N GLY A 486 4.36 -27.98 13.32
CA GLY A 486 3.65 -28.21 14.58
C GLY A 486 4.50 -28.32 15.86
N ASN A 487 5.80 -28.63 15.76
CA ASN A 487 6.68 -28.66 16.93
C ASN A 487 7.41 -27.34 17.19
N GLY A 488 7.40 -26.40 16.25
CA GLY A 488 8.06 -25.08 16.36
C GLY A 488 9.51 -25.04 15.88
N ASP A 489 10.17 -26.18 15.69
CA ASP A 489 11.61 -26.24 15.40
C ASP A 489 11.98 -26.21 13.90
N ILE A 490 11.06 -26.66 13.02
CA ILE A 490 11.30 -26.75 11.57
C ILE A 490 10.46 -25.68 10.86
N SER A 491 11.07 -24.89 9.98
CA SER A 491 10.39 -23.84 9.20
C SER A 491 10.67 -23.86 7.71
N ALA A 492 9.68 -23.48 6.91
CA ALA A 492 9.83 -23.09 5.50
C ALA A 492 9.54 -21.60 5.36
N GLY A 493 10.10 -20.91 4.36
CA GLY A 493 9.89 -19.49 4.17
C GLY A 493 10.06 -19.00 2.74
N VAL A 494 9.75 -17.72 2.58
CA VAL A 494 10.04 -16.92 1.38
C VAL A 494 10.80 -15.67 1.81
N GLY A 495 11.85 -15.31 1.07
CA GLY A 495 12.65 -14.13 1.34
C GLY A 495 13.99 -14.15 0.61
N MET A 496 14.85 -13.21 0.96
CA MET A 496 16.24 -13.21 0.49
C MET A 496 17.12 -14.03 1.44
N ASN A 497 18.20 -14.62 0.92
CA ASN A 497 19.28 -15.14 1.75
C ASN A 497 20.47 -14.16 1.78
N VAL A 498 21.52 -14.53 2.51
CA VAL A 498 22.74 -13.72 2.68
C VAL A 498 23.62 -13.60 1.42
N ASN A 499 23.25 -14.28 0.33
CA ASN A 499 23.97 -14.32 -0.96
C ASN A 499 23.15 -13.66 -2.09
N ASP A 500 22.21 -12.78 -1.74
CA ASP A 500 21.28 -12.11 -2.67
C ASP A 500 20.40 -13.06 -3.51
N HIS A 501 20.22 -14.32 -3.08
CA HIS A 501 19.29 -15.25 -3.72
C HIS A 501 17.91 -15.14 -3.09
N PHE A 502 16.89 -14.97 -3.92
CA PHE A 502 15.50 -15.13 -3.53
C PHE A 502 15.19 -16.63 -3.35
N ILE A 503 14.85 -17.02 -2.12
CA ILE A 503 14.52 -18.40 -1.74
C ILE A 503 13.02 -18.50 -1.46
N ILE A 504 12.40 -19.53 -2.02
CA ILE A 504 11.11 -20.07 -1.57
C ILE A 504 11.35 -21.54 -1.23
N GLY A 505 11.29 -21.90 0.05
CA GLY A 505 11.55 -23.26 0.50
C GLY A 505 12.04 -23.33 1.95
N SER A 506 12.79 -24.38 2.28
CA SER A 506 13.38 -24.57 3.59
C SER A 506 14.82 -25.04 3.44
N ASP A 507 15.70 -24.59 4.34
CA ASP A 507 17.02 -25.20 4.52
C ASP A 507 16.93 -26.58 5.21
N SER A 508 15.74 -26.96 5.70
CA SER A 508 15.50 -28.25 6.34
C SER A 508 14.94 -29.28 5.35
N ASN A 509 15.71 -30.36 5.15
CA ASN A 509 15.32 -31.54 4.38
C ASN A 509 14.08 -32.27 4.92
N ALA A 510 13.59 -31.90 6.12
CA ALA A 510 12.35 -32.43 6.70
C ALA A 510 11.09 -31.69 6.19
N VAL A 511 11.24 -30.63 5.38
CA VAL A 511 10.15 -29.95 4.70
C VAL A 511 10.11 -30.42 3.25
N SER A 512 9.16 -31.29 2.93
CA SER A 512 8.81 -31.54 1.53
C SER A 512 8.11 -30.31 0.95
N MET A 513 8.62 -29.81 -0.17
CA MET A 513 7.94 -28.76 -0.94
C MET A 513 6.84 -29.38 -1.78
N GLU A 514 5.65 -29.41 -1.21
CA GLU A 514 4.47 -29.96 -1.85
C GLU A 514 3.58 -28.83 -2.42
N LEU A 515 3.29 -28.88 -3.72
CA LEU A 515 2.17 -28.14 -4.30
C LEU A 515 1.00 -29.11 -4.47
N HIS A 516 -0.16 -28.73 -3.95
CA HIS A 516 -1.41 -29.49 -4.05
C HIS A 516 -2.55 -28.62 -4.54
N SER A 517 -3.53 -29.26 -5.19
CA SER A 517 -4.84 -28.65 -5.45
C SER A 517 -5.92 -29.72 -5.28
N GLY A 518 -6.83 -29.50 -4.33
CA GLY A 518 -7.77 -30.54 -3.89
C GLY A 518 -7.06 -31.74 -3.27
N GLN A 519 -7.34 -32.94 -3.78
CA GLN A 519 -6.70 -34.21 -3.37
C GLN A 519 -5.47 -34.58 -4.23
N ASN A 520 -5.06 -33.72 -5.17
CA ASN A 520 -4.00 -34.05 -6.14
C ASN A 520 -2.67 -33.37 -5.79
N THR A 521 -1.61 -34.18 -5.68
CA THR A 521 -0.22 -33.72 -5.55
C THR A 521 0.33 -33.24 -6.89
N LEU A 522 0.33 -31.92 -7.10
CA LEU A 522 0.84 -31.26 -8.31
C LEU A 522 2.38 -31.24 -8.39
N TYR A 523 3.06 -31.28 -7.24
CA TYR A 523 4.51 -31.48 -7.10
C TYR A 523 4.80 -31.92 -5.66
N TYR A 524 5.77 -32.82 -5.43
CA TYR A 524 5.94 -33.53 -4.14
C TYR A 524 7.29 -33.39 -3.38
N ALA A 525 8.48 -33.22 -3.98
CA ALA A 525 8.85 -33.08 -5.39
C ALA A 525 8.54 -34.32 -6.25
N GLN A 526 7.96 -34.10 -7.43
CA GLN A 526 7.77 -35.13 -8.47
C GLN A 526 9.04 -35.40 -9.29
N GLN A 527 10.00 -34.47 -9.24
CA GLN A 527 11.18 -34.47 -10.07
C GLN A 527 12.29 -33.61 -9.46
N HIS A 528 13.55 -33.97 -9.75
CA HIS A 528 14.74 -33.32 -9.22
C HIS A 528 15.58 -32.78 -10.37
N ARG A 529 16.03 -31.51 -10.31
CA ARG A 529 16.75 -30.82 -11.41
C ARG A 529 18.22 -30.60 -11.06
N PHE A 530 19.14 -30.94 -11.96
CA PHE A 530 20.59 -30.77 -11.77
C PHE A 530 21.15 -29.61 -12.60
N VAL A 531 21.11 -28.38 -12.07
CA VAL A 531 21.64 -27.20 -12.78
C VAL A 531 23.18 -27.17 -12.69
N MET A 532 23.87 -27.06 -13.83
CA MET A 532 25.31 -27.36 -13.97
C MET A 532 26.24 -26.14 -14.20
N ASP A 533 25.67 -24.96 -14.41
CA ASP A 533 26.37 -23.66 -14.52
C ASP A 533 25.40 -22.58 -13.99
N ASP A 534 25.63 -21.29 -14.30
CA ASP A 534 24.83 -20.05 -14.11
C ASP A 534 23.29 -20.07 -13.88
N GLY A 535 22.60 -21.19 -14.13
CA GLY A 535 21.16 -21.35 -14.10
C GLY A 535 20.63 -22.19 -15.27
N SER A 536 21.37 -22.22 -16.39
CA SER A 536 20.77 -22.42 -17.71
C SER A 536 20.67 -23.86 -18.22
N ARG A 537 21.37 -24.84 -17.61
CA ARG A 537 21.44 -26.22 -18.13
C ARG A 537 21.28 -27.29 -17.06
N TYR A 538 20.35 -28.22 -17.27
CA TYR A 538 20.08 -29.27 -16.29
C TYR A 538 19.61 -30.62 -16.82
N TRP A 539 19.63 -31.61 -15.93
CA TRP A 539 18.99 -32.92 -16.08
C TRP A 539 17.84 -33.06 -15.11
N LYS A 540 16.87 -33.95 -15.40
CA LYS A 540 15.77 -34.25 -14.48
C LYS A 540 15.54 -35.75 -14.25
N LEU A 541 15.36 -36.08 -12.97
CA LEU A 541 14.83 -37.35 -12.49
C LEU A 541 13.31 -37.27 -12.41
N THR A 542 12.58 -38.29 -12.85
CA THR A 542 11.12 -38.44 -12.65
C THR A 542 10.70 -39.92 -12.74
N SER A 543 9.43 -40.24 -12.99
CA SER A 543 8.95 -41.63 -13.21
C SER A 543 7.95 -41.74 -14.36
N ARG A 544 7.84 -42.93 -14.95
CA ARG A 544 7.05 -43.25 -16.14
C ARG A 544 6.60 -44.71 -16.11
N TYR A 545 5.36 -45.01 -16.49
CA TYR A 545 4.86 -46.40 -16.59
C TYR A 545 5.35 -47.10 -17.87
N ASP A 546 5.49 -48.43 -17.84
CA ASP A 546 5.88 -49.27 -18.99
C ASP A 546 4.79 -50.31 -19.33
N SER A 547 4.98 -51.06 -20.42
CA SER A 547 4.07 -52.04 -21.02
C SER A 547 3.75 -53.25 -20.15
N ASP A 548 4.44 -53.43 -19.03
CA ASP A 548 4.16 -54.42 -17.98
C ASP A 548 3.09 -53.94 -16.96
N GLY A 549 2.69 -52.67 -17.03
CA GLY A 549 1.73 -52.05 -16.11
C GLY A 549 2.33 -51.47 -14.82
N SER A 550 3.67 -51.49 -14.66
CA SER A 550 4.36 -50.95 -13.48
C SER A 550 4.90 -49.53 -13.70
N GLN A 551 5.12 -48.78 -12.60
CA GLN A 551 5.70 -47.44 -12.60
C GLN A 551 7.21 -47.49 -12.40
N HIS A 552 7.98 -46.92 -13.34
CA HIS A 552 9.43 -47.03 -13.38
C HIS A 552 10.12 -45.66 -13.32
N PRO A 553 11.15 -45.45 -12.48
CA PRO A 553 11.89 -44.19 -12.45
C PRO A 553 12.68 -43.97 -13.76
N ILE A 554 12.76 -42.73 -14.22
CA ILE A 554 13.52 -42.34 -15.42
C ILE A 554 14.44 -41.14 -15.16
N ILE A 555 15.56 -41.13 -15.88
CA ILE A 555 16.47 -39.99 -16.00
C ILE A 555 16.41 -39.52 -17.45
N GLU A 556 16.12 -38.24 -17.64
CA GLU A 556 16.21 -37.57 -18.94
C GLU A 556 16.94 -36.22 -18.77
N PRO A 557 17.60 -35.70 -19.81
CA PRO A 557 18.07 -34.32 -19.79
C PRO A 557 16.88 -33.36 -19.68
N ASP A 558 17.13 -32.06 -19.50
CA ASP A 558 16.10 -31.03 -19.71
C ASP A 558 15.36 -31.20 -21.06
N THR A 559 16.04 -31.76 -22.06
CA THR A 559 15.63 -31.87 -23.46
C THR A 559 15.92 -33.28 -24.02
N SER A 560 15.15 -33.76 -24.99
CA SER A 560 15.45 -34.99 -25.74
C SER A 560 16.08 -34.67 -27.11
N GLY A 561 17.03 -35.47 -27.58
CA GLY A 561 17.73 -35.26 -28.86
C GLY A 561 18.75 -34.10 -28.89
N LYS A 562 18.69 -33.20 -27.91
CA LYS A 562 19.74 -32.25 -27.51
C LYS A 562 19.92 -32.33 -26.00
N GLY A 563 21.12 -32.02 -25.50
CA GLY A 563 21.53 -32.52 -24.19
C GLY A 563 21.63 -34.04 -24.31
N TYR A 564 22.71 -34.55 -24.89
CA TYR A 564 22.75 -35.98 -25.16
C TYR A 564 23.02 -36.71 -23.85
N VAL A 565 22.55 -37.95 -23.76
CA VAL A 565 23.27 -38.93 -22.95
C VAL A 565 24.58 -39.18 -23.73
N GLY A 566 25.60 -38.36 -23.45
CA GLY A 566 26.72 -38.07 -24.34
C GLY A 566 26.88 -36.57 -24.67
N VAL A 567 27.56 -36.25 -25.78
CA VAL A 567 27.94 -34.89 -26.20
C VAL A 567 27.87 -34.76 -27.74
N SER A 568 28.05 -33.55 -28.28
CA SER A 568 27.89 -33.23 -29.72
C SER A 568 28.74 -34.08 -30.68
N SER A 569 29.78 -34.74 -30.19
CA SER A 569 30.68 -35.64 -30.94
C SER A 569 30.64 -37.11 -30.50
N ALA A 570 29.99 -37.46 -29.39
CA ALA A 570 30.03 -38.83 -28.84
C ALA A 570 28.77 -39.20 -28.05
N ARG A 571 28.11 -40.29 -28.43
CA ARG A 571 26.91 -40.84 -27.78
C ARG A 571 27.35 -41.93 -26.80
N LEU A 572 26.81 -41.94 -25.57
CA LEU A 572 26.87 -43.01 -24.56
C LEU A 572 27.82 -44.22 -24.79
N TRP A 573 28.86 -44.38 -23.95
CA TRP A 573 29.72 -45.58 -23.88
C TRP A 573 29.76 -46.12 -22.43
N ARG A 574 29.79 -47.46 -22.27
CA ARG A 574 29.52 -48.17 -21.00
C ARG A 574 28.18 -47.80 -20.35
N VAL A 575 27.16 -47.66 -21.19
CA VAL A 575 25.81 -48.01 -20.77
C VAL A 575 25.84 -49.48 -20.38
N HIS A 576 25.82 -49.77 -19.08
CA HIS A 576 25.53 -51.11 -18.60
C HIS A 576 24.02 -51.32 -18.64
N THR A 577 23.50 -51.37 -19.86
CA THR A 577 22.16 -51.86 -20.18
C THR A 577 22.26 -53.35 -20.44
N ASN A 578 21.26 -54.09 -20.01
CA ASN A 578 21.14 -55.50 -20.37
C ASN A 578 20.81 -55.66 -21.87
N HIS A 579 20.09 -54.72 -22.50
CA HIS A 579 19.67 -54.75 -23.92
C HIS A 579 19.58 -53.34 -24.54
N ILE A 580 20.01 -53.18 -25.80
CA ILE A 580 19.58 -52.09 -26.69
C ILE A 580 18.59 -52.71 -27.67
N HIS A 581 17.30 -52.42 -27.53
CA HIS A 581 16.26 -53.24 -28.14
C HIS A 581 16.00 -52.86 -29.62
N TYR A 582 16.72 -53.48 -30.56
CA TYR A 582 16.40 -53.40 -31.99
C TYR A 582 16.39 -54.80 -32.65
N VAL A 583 15.20 -55.39 -32.71
CA VAL A 583 14.95 -56.83 -32.96
C VAL A 583 15.54 -57.36 -34.27
N TYR A 584 15.71 -56.52 -35.30
CA TYR A 584 16.10 -56.96 -36.64
C TYR A 584 17.60 -57.15 -36.89
N LYS A 585 18.51 -56.60 -36.07
CA LYS A 585 19.95 -56.53 -36.41
C LYS A 585 20.87 -57.57 -35.75
N HIS A 586 20.33 -58.49 -34.96
CA HIS A 586 21.15 -59.44 -34.19
C HIS A 586 21.21 -60.87 -34.75
N GLU A 587 20.48 -61.17 -35.82
CA GLU A 587 20.48 -62.45 -36.56
C GLU A 587 20.69 -63.70 -35.67
N GLU A 588 19.93 -63.81 -34.58
CA GLU A 588 20.12 -64.85 -33.55
C GLU A 588 20.04 -66.26 -34.15
N SER A 589 21.20 -66.83 -34.52
CA SER A 589 21.30 -68.09 -35.26
C SER A 589 21.13 -69.32 -34.36
N THR A 590 20.01 -69.36 -33.64
CA THR A 590 19.59 -70.48 -32.78
C THR A 590 18.46 -71.28 -33.45
N ARG A 591 18.35 -72.58 -33.12
CA ARG A 591 17.26 -73.44 -33.65
C ARG A 591 15.86 -72.95 -33.22
N SER A 592 15.74 -72.22 -32.12
CA SER A 592 14.50 -71.56 -31.69
C SER A 592 14.07 -70.36 -32.54
N ARG A 593 14.96 -69.83 -33.38
CA ARG A 593 14.71 -68.69 -34.28
C ARG A 593 14.72 -69.09 -35.77
N LYS A 594 14.94 -70.37 -36.08
CA LYS A 594 15.06 -70.90 -37.46
C LYS A 594 14.15 -72.12 -37.65
N THR A 595 13.39 -72.13 -38.74
CA THR A 595 12.54 -73.27 -39.16
C THR A 595 13.10 -73.91 -40.44
N ASN A 596 12.58 -75.09 -40.82
CA ASN A 596 12.93 -75.81 -42.06
C ASN A 596 14.45 -76.02 -42.27
N ILE A 597 15.18 -76.35 -41.21
CA ILE A 597 16.64 -76.54 -41.26
C ILE A 597 16.98 -77.92 -41.85
N THR A 598 17.57 -77.94 -43.05
CA THR A 598 18.08 -79.13 -43.75
C THR A 598 19.55 -78.96 -44.12
N ASP A 599 20.31 -80.06 -44.14
CA ASP A 599 21.68 -80.05 -44.66
C ASP A 599 21.66 -79.90 -46.19
N MET A 600 22.63 -79.15 -46.72
CA MET A 600 22.79 -78.84 -48.15
C MET A 600 24.17 -79.31 -48.63
N ASN A 601 24.27 -79.81 -49.86
CA ASN A 601 25.50 -80.44 -50.34
C ASN A 601 26.51 -79.35 -50.76
N PRO A 602 27.82 -79.45 -50.40
CA PRO A 602 28.85 -78.54 -50.91
C PRO A 602 28.85 -78.33 -52.43
N SER A 603 28.41 -79.32 -53.23
CA SER A 603 28.22 -79.15 -54.69
C SER A 603 27.23 -78.07 -55.06
N ASP A 604 26.18 -77.88 -54.26
CA ASP A 604 25.07 -76.98 -54.55
C ASP A 604 25.52 -75.54 -54.29
N PHE A 605 26.30 -75.32 -53.23
CA PHE A 605 26.99 -74.06 -52.98
C PHE A 605 28.04 -73.74 -54.04
N GLN A 606 28.74 -74.74 -54.59
CA GLN A 606 29.66 -74.52 -55.71
C GLN A 606 28.90 -74.07 -56.96
N ALA A 607 27.74 -74.67 -57.27
CA ALA A 607 26.93 -74.27 -58.41
C ALA A 607 26.48 -72.79 -58.31
N ILE A 608 25.97 -72.37 -57.14
CA ILE A 608 25.62 -70.96 -56.90
C ILE A 608 26.87 -70.07 -57.01
N PHE A 609 28.02 -70.51 -56.47
CA PHE A 609 29.28 -69.75 -56.53
C PHE A 609 29.78 -69.55 -57.98
N ASP A 610 29.63 -70.57 -58.83
CA ASP A 610 30.06 -70.51 -60.24
C ASP A 610 29.23 -69.51 -61.07
N GLU A 611 28.03 -69.13 -60.61
CA GLU A 611 27.19 -68.08 -61.21
C GLU A 611 27.54 -66.65 -60.71
N ILE A 612 28.40 -66.51 -59.70
CA ILE A 612 28.75 -65.21 -59.11
C ILE A 612 29.73 -64.45 -60.00
N ASN A 613 29.24 -63.39 -60.65
CA ASN A 613 30.05 -62.49 -61.47
C ASN A 613 30.69 -61.37 -60.62
N LEU A 614 32.01 -61.42 -60.45
CA LEU A 614 32.80 -60.32 -59.88
C LEU A 614 33.08 -59.25 -60.92
N LYS A 615 32.70 -58.00 -60.62
CA LYS A 615 32.90 -56.82 -61.47
C LYS A 615 33.77 -55.79 -60.75
N SER A 616 34.53 -55.01 -61.53
CA SER A 616 35.17 -53.78 -61.05
C SER A 616 34.28 -52.59 -61.41
N PHE A 617 34.04 -51.68 -60.47
CA PHE A 617 33.16 -50.53 -60.66
C PHE A 617 33.56 -49.35 -59.76
N ASN A 618 33.17 -48.15 -60.16
CA ASN A 618 33.25 -46.95 -59.35
C ASN A 618 31.87 -46.72 -58.70
N ARG A 619 31.82 -46.36 -57.41
CA ARG A 619 30.54 -46.14 -56.72
C ARG A 619 29.96 -44.78 -57.13
N ILE A 620 28.63 -44.66 -57.16
CA ILE A 620 27.97 -43.36 -57.30
C ILE A 620 27.44 -42.97 -55.92
N ILE A 621 27.84 -41.80 -55.44
CA ILE A 621 27.42 -41.24 -54.15
C ILE A 621 26.47 -40.06 -54.46
N ASN A 622 25.24 -40.15 -53.95
CA ASN A 622 24.28 -39.05 -54.03
C ASN A 622 24.50 -38.10 -52.84
N SER A 623 25.11 -36.95 -53.12
CA SER A 623 25.10 -35.79 -52.23
C SER A 623 23.87 -34.93 -52.57
N GLY A 624 23.38 -34.13 -51.60
CA GLY A 624 22.13 -33.37 -51.76
C GLY A 624 22.13 -32.29 -52.84
N ASP A 625 23.29 -32.02 -53.43
CA ASP A 625 23.59 -31.09 -54.53
C ASP A 625 23.82 -31.78 -55.89
N GLY A 626 23.89 -33.12 -55.92
CA GLY A 626 24.01 -33.92 -57.15
C GLY A 626 24.72 -35.26 -56.96
N SER A 627 24.52 -36.18 -57.91
CA SER A 627 25.23 -37.46 -57.95
C SER A 627 26.69 -37.27 -58.39
N TYR A 628 27.65 -37.65 -57.55
CA TYR A 628 29.07 -37.70 -57.91
C TYR A 628 29.57 -39.15 -58.00
N VAL A 629 30.43 -39.43 -58.97
CA VAL A 629 31.08 -40.75 -59.10
C VAL A 629 32.33 -40.77 -58.23
N ASP A 630 32.31 -41.60 -57.19
CA ASP A 630 33.49 -41.92 -56.39
C ASP A 630 34.55 -42.57 -57.28
N ASN A 631 35.68 -41.88 -57.45
CA ASN A 631 36.78 -42.36 -58.29
C ASN A 631 37.61 -43.48 -57.65
N VAL A 632 37.24 -43.96 -56.46
CA VAL A 632 37.79 -45.18 -55.86
C VAL A 632 37.25 -46.42 -56.57
N LEU A 633 38.10 -47.01 -57.43
CA LEU A 633 37.85 -48.29 -58.07
C LEU A 633 37.60 -49.38 -57.02
N SER A 634 36.40 -49.93 -57.05
CA SER A 634 35.91 -50.96 -56.14
C SER A 634 35.70 -52.28 -56.90
N TYR A 635 35.64 -53.39 -56.17
CA TYR A 635 35.42 -54.72 -56.73
C TYR A 635 34.34 -55.45 -55.93
N GLY A 636 33.49 -56.22 -56.61
CA GLY A 636 32.43 -57.00 -55.98
C GLY A 636 31.31 -57.35 -56.94
N GLN A 637 30.18 -57.76 -56.40
CA GLN A 637 28.96 -58.07 -57.14
C GLN A 637 28.16 -56.81 -57.48
N ILE A 638 27.38 -56.90 -58.55
CA ILE A 638 26.19 -56.06 -58.76
C ILE A 638 24.98 -56.95 -58.46
N ALA A 639 24.09 -56.52 -57.57
CA ALA A 639 22.99 -57.36 -57.09
C ALA A 639 22.02 -57.77 -58.22
N GLU A 640 21.72 -56.87 -59.16
CA GLU A 640 20.90 -57.16 -60.35
C GLU A 640 21.49 -58.30 -61.23
N ASP A 641 22.82 -58.44 -61.27
CA ASP A 641 23.55 -59.45 -62.04
C ASP A 641 23.89 -60.73 -61.24
N SER A 642 23.45 -60.83 -59.97
CA SER A 642 23.83 -61.90 -59.05
C SER A 642 22.71 -62.95 -58.88
N PRO A 643 23.04 -64.21 -58.53
CA PRO A 643 22.05 -65.23 -58.23
C PRO A 643 21.17 -64.82 -57.04
N ASP A 644 19.88 -65.16 -57.09
CA ASP A 644 18.85 -64.70 -56.17
C ASP A 644 19.18 -65.05 -54.71
N GLU A 645 19.80 -66.22 -54.50
CA GLU A 645 20.20 -66.78 -53.20
C GLU A 645 21.12 -65.87 -52.38
N ILE A 646 21.90 -65.00 -53.03
CA ILE A 646 22.82 -64.06 -52.35
C ILE A 646 22.34 -62.61 -52.37
N THR A 647 21.10 -62.34 -52.78
CA THR A 647 20.54 -60.99 -52.90
C THR A 647 19.33 -60.77 -51.98
N ASP A 648 18.92 -59.52 -51.81
CA ASP A 648 17.57 -59.21 -51.30
C ASP A 648 16.49 -59.45 -52.37
N SER A 649 15.23 -59.50 -51.95
CA SER A 649 14.07 -59.75 -52.84
C SER A 649 13.95 -58.78 -54.02
N ASP A 650 14.57 -57.61 -53.88
CA ASP A 650 14.46 -56.48 -54.78
C ASP A 650 15.70 -56.32 -55.68
N LYS A 651 16.70 -57.21 -55.54
CA LYS A 651 18.03 -57.15 -56.19
C LYS A 651 18.77 -55.81 -56.07
N LYS A 652 18.62 -55.13 -54.94
CA LYS A 652 19.30 -53.85 -54.63
C LYS A 652 20.46 -54.01 -53.66
N SER A 653 20.54 -55.12 -52.93
CA SER A 653 21.66 -55.41 -52.04
C SER A 653 22.09 -56.87 -52.09
N ILE A 654 23.36 -57.09 -51.77
CA ILE A 654 23.92 -58.44 -51.54
C ILE A 654 23.66 -58.79 -50.08
N ASN A 655 23.04 -59.93 -49.84
CA ASN A 655 22.96 -60.51 -48.51
C ASN A 655 24.34 -61.08 -48.14
N GLU A 656 25.12 -60.32 -47.36
CA GLU A 656 26.48 -60.68 -46.98
C GLU A 656 26.55 -62.03 -46.26
N GLY A 657 25.57 -62.36 -45.42
CA GLY A 657 25.49 -63.64 -44.72
C GLY A 657 25.34 -64.84 -45.66
N ASN A 658 24.42 -64.76 -46.61
CA ASN A 658 24.22 -65.80 -47.63
C ASN A 658 25.42 -65.89 -48.58
N TYR A 659 25.96 -64.75 -49.01
CA TYR A 659 27.13 -64.71 -49.89
C TYR A 659 28.36 -65.36 -49.23
N ILE A 660 28.63 -65.05 -47.96
CA ILE A 660 29.71 -65.69 -47.19
C ILE A 660 29.45 -67.20 -47.02
N ALA A 661 28.20 -67.61 -46.79
CA ALA A 661 27.83 -69.02 -46.70
C ALA A 661 28.07 -69.78 -48.02
N VAL A 662 27.76 -69.17 -49.17
CA VAL A 662 28.04 -69.72 -50.51
C VAL A 662 29.54 -69.86 -50.75
N ILE A 663 30.35 -68.84 -50.45
CA ILE A 663 31.82 -68.93 -50.53
C ILE A 663 32.33 -70.08 -49.64
N ALA A 664 31.86 -70.17 -48.40
CA ALA A 664 32.30 -71.22 -47.47
C ALA A 664 31.92 -72.64 -47.93
N GLY A 665 30.73 -72.81 -48.51
CA GLY A 665 30.28 -74.07 -49.09
C GLY A 665 31.10 -74.47 -50.33
N ALA A 666 31.36 -73.53 -51.25
CA ALA A 666 32.20 -73.73 -52.41
C ALA A 666 33.66 -74.07 -52.03
N LEU A 667 34.25 -73.34 -51.08
CA LEU A 667 35.59 -73.65 -50.54
C LEU A 667 35.64 -75.06 -49.93
N LYS A 668 34.61 -75.47 -49.19
CA LYS A 668 34.51 -76.84 -48.65
C LYS A 668 34.45 -77.89 -49.75
N TYR A 669 33.74 -77.63 -50.85
CA TYR A 669 33.73 -78.49 -52.03
C TYR A 669 35.11 -78.58 -52.71
N GLN A 670 35.81 -77.46 -52.89
CA GLN A 670 37.17 -77.47 -53.46
C GLN A 670 38.18 -78.18 -52.54
N GLN A 671 38.12 -77.98 -51.22
CA GLN A 671 38.96 -78.70 -50.27
C GLN A 671 38.73 -80.21 -50.37
N GLN A 672 37.48 -80.66 -50.40
CA GLN A 672 37.15 -82.09 -50.61
C GLN A 672 37.74 -82.64 -51.92
N ARG A 673 37.85 -81.83 -52.99
CA ARG A 673 38.50 -82.25 -54.23
C ARG A 673 40.02 -82.34 -54.08
N ILE A 674 40.65 -81.42 -53.35
CA ILE A 674 42.09 -81.41 -53.07
C ILE A 674 42.48 -82.60 -52.18
N ASP A 675 41.76 -82.82 -51.06
CA ASP A 675 41.99 -83.96 -50.16
C ASP A 675 41.91 -85.30 -50.93
N ASN A 676 40.95 -85.42 -51.86
CA ASN A 676 40.79 -86.60 -52.73
C ASN A 676 41.88 -86.74 -53.82
N LEU A 677 42.73 -85.73 -54.02
CA LEU A 677 43.91 -85.77 -54.88
C LEU A 677 45.18 -86.04 -54.05
N GLU A 678 45.33 -85.43 -52.88
CA GLU A 678 46.47 -85.65 -51.98
C GLU A 678 46.50 -87.07 -51.40
N ASN A 679 45.34 -87.63 -51.01
CA ASN A 679 45.22 -89.03 -50.61
C ASN A 679 45.59 -90.03 -51.73
N LYS A 680 45.64 -89.60 -53.00
CA LYS A 680 46.13 -90.42 -54.13
C LYS A 680 47.63 -90.28 -54.38
N LEU A 681 48.29 -89.30 -53.75
CA LEU A 681 49.71 -89.03 -53.86
C LEU A 681 50.51 -89.57 -52.67
N GLU A 682 49.93 -89.65 -51.45
CA GLU A 682 50.63 -90.24 -50.29
C GLU A 682 50.72 -91.79 -50.34
N VAL A 683 49.97 -92.44 -51.23
CA VAL A 683 49.96 -93.91 -51.40
C VAL A 683 50.81 -94.36 -52.60
N SER A 684 51.57 -93.45 -53.22
CA SER A 684 52.51 -93.72 -54.32
C SER A 684 53.96 -93.41 -53.96
#